data_AF-A0A928I5M4-F1
#
_entry.id   AF-A0A928I5M4-F1
#
_cell.length_a   1.000
_cell.length_b   1.000
_cell.length_c   1.000
_cell.angle_alpha   90.00
_cell.angle_beta   90.00
_cell.angle_gamma   90.00
#
_symmetry.space_group_name_H-M   'P 1'
#
loop_
_entity.id
_entity.type
_entity.pdbx_description
1 polymer ?
#
loop_
_entity_poly.entity_id
_entity_poly.type
_entity_poly.pdbx_seq_one_letter_code
_entity_poly.pdbx_strand_id
1 'polypeptide(L)'
;MRKNLRLVLLLALIAVMLVMTAVCVSAVDVATEAEFKAAVENGGEINLAGNITLSESIAIDKSVTVNGNDYTITLGANKLTTSAGTLTLNHVKTTHSSGYAVTANGELILQNCVITGSDASNGISVYGDLAVIDSEITTGTGGIVIRAAGGSGATLSVTGSRLIGSTNGGAIVVSATYTTTITVTDTYMSGYRGIRFYNYSGSAANVTMTGVTYRPMQASGKVMTWEGTTVPTTSGKTYTFIDCDLNTTVRHDGTANTSSAAMFSEASGQKNTWVFENCTLTHNGSTAMLYFMKGSTVKLENCTATHSGSSYLFSASEAMAWNVTGGTYTHSGSSYIARISDSNCIFNLTDATLIKNGSSNMIVLNNGKLNIKGSTLTHSSTSAMIYFGSSQSGPLYIEDSALTSGTANSLSLQGTHPVTLVNTTVDKINIPAGYASSVSLTDVTCGTLTDPDGVAIITSTKAKSFEINGTAYTFEELMSVIKDGDVVKIVGNVGALDLNTTVAFTIDFNGYDVPTPVFHEGNRLTFLNYKVSVSSGKALTVPAGTTLTLGEGCALTSTGSGFVIESSGTLTINAGTYGGTIHGSAGTITINGGTFRQTGTFVHGNAGTPILWMNNLEATITVNGGDFKKTATDHAKCCIIGTNDANALMSIKGGRFEVEGEGGYAVANFQSNDGLEITGGTFISANTENPVIRIAYMYGTRYTSDTKASSLKDFTTVGGSVGILFELKEKWTFTVENVTVTDAAKGLFHVDNYDADPKIVIKGRYTFASDADDAAMLSVANGRVILDGATFINSSENAEATIVMTDKTPTVTFENAMVLAKSGVACKSTTGAVYFGTACAKLSGVKYKLWMATEGAADASLDVGASVRAKLDSQGIRFTGTAAKLEGATYGILIAPVDYVAAAGAFTKEALDAFATKQGLSAGSV
;
A
#
# COMPACT_ATOMS: atom_id res chain seq x y z
N MET A 1 8.67 -74.19 37.07
CA MET A 1 8.87 -75.26 36.06
C MET A 1 9.14 -74.76 34.63
N ARG A 2 8.45 -73.76 34.08
CA ARG A 2 8.70 -73.27 32.69
C ARG A 2 10.11 -72.68 32.41
N LYS A 3 10.83 -72.18 33.42
CA LYS A 3 12.19 -71.65 33.27
C LYS A 3 13.27 -72.73 33.12
N ASN A 4 13.08 -73.90 33.73
CA ASN A 4 14.08 -74.97 33.70
C ASN A 4 13.99 -75.81 32.41
N LEU A 5 12.81 -75.86 31.77
CA LEU A 5 12.63 -76.56 30.49
C LEU A 5 13.36 -75.86 29.32
N ARG A 6 13.43 -74.51 29.33
CA ARG A 6 14.19 -73.75 28.33
C ARG A 6 15.69 -73.95 28.45
N LEU A 7 16.21 -74.07 29.68
CA LEU A 7 17.63 -74.32 29.93
C LEU A 7 18.04 -75.73 29.52
N VAL A 8 17.21 -76.74 29.84
CA VAL A 8 17.48 -78.14 29.45
C VAL A 8 17.39 -78.34 27.94
N LEU A 9 16.42 -77.70 27.25
CA LEU A 9 16.37 -77.73 25.78
C LEU A 9 17.59 -77.05 25.15
N LEU A 10 18.05 -75.94 25.70
CA LEU A 10 19.23 -75.22 25.21
C LEU A 10 20.51 -76.06 25.39
N LEU A 11 20.69 -76.71 26.55
CA LEU A 11 21.83 -77.60 26.78
C LEU A 11 21.78 -78.87 25.91
N ALA A 12 20.58 -79.42 25.63
CA ALA A 12 20.43 -80.55 24.71
C ALA A 12 20.74 -80.17 23.25
N LEU A 13 20.35 -78.96 22.80
CA LEU A 13 20.71 -78.42 21.48
C LEU A 13 22.23 -78.19 21.35
N ILE A 14 22.87 -77.66 22.40
CA ILE A 14 24.33 -77.48 22.44
C ILE A 14 25.05 -78.83 22.42
N ALA A 15 24.56 -79.83 23.16
CA ALA A 15 25.13 -81.18 23.16
C ALA A 15 24.97 -81.90 21.81
N VAL A 16 23.85 -81.72 21.10
CA VAL A 16 23.66 -82.25 19.74
C VAL A 16 24.57 -81.56 18.72
N MET A 17 24.81 -80.24 18.87
CA MET A 17 25.79 -79.51 18.04
C MET A 17 27.25 -79.94 18.32
N LEU A 18 27.59 -80.35 19.55
CA LEU A 18 28.93 -80.85 19.91
C LEU A 18 29.21 -82.29 19.43
N VAL A 19 28.17 -83.11 19.22
CA VAL A 19 28.30 -84.49 18.70
C VAL A 19 28.36 -84.53 17.17
N MET A 20 28.01 -83.43 16.48
CA MET A 20 28.46 -83.20 15.10
C MET A 20 29.93 -82.82 15.13
N THR A 21 30.81 -83.82 15.24
CA THR A 21 32.22 -83.66 14.92
C THR A 21 32.30 -82.92 13.60
N ALA A 22 32.80 -81.68 13.63
CA ALA A 22 33.34 -81.01 12.48
C ALA A 22 34.41 -81.94 11.92
N VAL A 23 34.02 -82.80 10.98
CA VAL A 23 34.97 -83.45 10.09
C VAL A 23 35.52 -82.26 9.32
N CYS A 24 36.65 -81.72 9.77
CA CYS A 24 37.45 -80.79 9.02
C CYS A 24 37.96 -81.58 7.80
N VAL A 25 37.10 -81.78 6.81
CA VAL A 25 37.50 -82.24 5.50
C VAL A 25 38.40 -81.12 5.00
N SER A 26 39.71 -81.38 4.94
CA SER A 26 40.66 -80.46 4.34
C SER A 26 40.15 -80.08 2.96
N ALA A 27 40.22 -78.79 2.62
CA ALA A 27 39.82 -78.32 1.31
C ALA A 27 40.45 -79.20 0.21
N VAL A 28 39.64 -79.62 -0.75
CA VAL A 28 40.09 -80.47 -1.86
C VAL A 28 40.51 -79.57 -3.01
N ASP A 29 41.77 -79.67 -3.43
CA ASP A 29 42.26 -78.98 -4.62
C ASP A 29 41.77 -79.70 -5.89
N VAL A 30 41.19 -78.95 -6.83
CA VAL A 30 40.62 -79.49 -8.08
C VAL A 30 41.07 -78.68 -9.29
N ALA A 31 41.48 -79.35 -10.36
CA ALA A 31 41.96 -78.72 -11.61
C ALA A 31 41.15 -79.14 -12.85
N THR A 32 40.29 -80.14 -12.72
CA THR A 32 39.48 -80.68 -13.83
C THR A 32 37.99 -80.77 -13.48
N GLU A 33 37.13 -80.87 -14.50
CA GLU A 33 35.68 -81.04 -14.32
C GLU A 33 35.34 -82.30 -13.50
N ALA A 34 36.03 -83.42 -13.74
CA ALA A 34 35.79 -84.68 -13.04
C ALA A 34 36.12 -84.59 -11.54
N GLU A 35 37.25 -83.96 -11.19
CA GLU A 35 37.65 -83.71 -9.80
C GLU A 35 36.66 -82.77 -9.11
N PHE A 36 36.24 -81.70 -9.79
CA PHE A 36 35.26 -80.76 -9.26
C PHE A 36 33.91 -81.43 -8.98
N LYS A 37 33.41 -82.26 -9.91
CA LYS A 37 32.16 -83.04 -9.73
C LYS A 37 32.24 -83.97 -8.52
N ALA A 38 33.34 -84.71 -8.38
CA ALA A 38 33.55 -85.61 -7.24
C ALA A 38 33.64 -84.84 -5.91
N ALA A 39 34.30 -83.68 -5.90
CA ALA A 39 34.40 -82.84 -4.71
C ALA A 39 33.03 -82.26 -4.30
N VAL A 40 32.22 -81.81 -5.26
CA VAL A 40 30.84 -81.35 -5.02
C VAL A 40 29.96 -82.45 -4.43
N GLU A 41 30.03 -83.68 -4.94
CA GLU A 41 29.26 -84.82 -4.43
C GLU A 41 29.62 -85.16 -2.96
N ASN A 42 30.87 -84.90 -2.56
CA ASN A 42 31.33 -85.10 -1.19
C ASN A 42 30.86 -83.98 -0.24
N GLY A 43 30.74 -82.74 -0.74
CA GLY A 43 30.47 -81.55 0.08
C GLY A 43 31.74 -80.97 0.71
N GLY A 44 31.59 -79.88 1.47
CA GLY A 44 32.72 -79.24 2.17
C GLY A 44 33.42 -78.17 1.34
N GLU A 45 34.72 -77.98 1.58
CA GLU A 45 35.51 -76.91 0.96
C GLU A 45 36.30 -77.42 -0.25
N ILE A 46 36.31 -76.62 -1.33
CA ILE A 46 36.94 -76.94 -2.63
C ILE A 46 37.82 -75.75 -3.01
N ASN A 47 39.08 -76.00 -3.34
CA ASN A 47 39.99 -74.99 -3.87
C ASN A 47 40.19 -75.25 -5.36
N LEU A 48 39.96 -74.24 -6.20
CA LEU A 48 40.35 -74.35 -7.60
C LEU A 48 41.87 -74.21 -7.73
N ALA A 49 42.48 -75.17 -8.42
CA ALA A 49 43.90 -75.18 -8.79
C ALA A 49 44.11 -74.89 -10.29
N GLY A 50 43.04 -74.63 -11.04
CA GLY A 50 43.07 -74.32 -12.47
C GLY A 50 41.72 -73.86 -12.99
N ASN A 51 41.69 -73.40 -14.24
CA ASN A 51 40.44 -73.09 -14.93
C ASN A 51 39.66 -74.38 -15.25
N ILE A 52 38.35 -74.35 -15.05
CA ILE A 52 37.46 -75.49 -15.28
C ILE A 52 36.41 -75.13 -16.31
N THR A 53 36.11 -76.04 -17.22
CA THR A 53 34.97 -75.93 -18.15
C THR A 53 33.97 -77.01 -17.79
N LEU A 54 32.72 -76.63 -17.49
CA LEU A 54 31.65 -77.58 -17.22
C LEU A 54 30.90 -77.90 -18.50
N SER A 55 31.04 -79.14 -18.98
CA SER A 55 30.30 -79.70 -20.11
C SER A 55 28.94 -80.26 -19.68
N GLU A 56 28.82 -80.75 -18.44
CA GLU A 56 27.60 -81.28 -17.84
C GLU A 56 27.04 -80.40 -16.71
N SER A 57 25.75 -80.59 -16.39
CA SER A 57 25.17 -79.91 -15.23
C SER A 57 25.55 -80.65 -13.95
N ILE A 58 25.96 -79.90 -12.93
CA ILE A 58 26.32 -80.40 -11.60
C ILE A 58 25.25 -79.94 -10.61
N ALA A 59 24.62 -80.92 -9.95
CA ALA A 59 23.67 -80.69 -8.86
C ALA A 59 24.42 -80.59 -7.53
N ILE A 60 24.08 -79.58 -6.72
CA ILE A 60 24.66 -79.33 -5.41
C ILE A 60 23.59 -79.60 -4.35
N ASP A 61 23.63 -80.81 -3.81
CA ASP A 61 22.67 -81.29 -2.80
C ASP A 61 23.18 -81.13 -1.36
N LYS A 62 24.49 -80.91 -1.20
CA LYS A 62 25.18 -80.68 0.09
C LYS A 62 25.74 -79.26 0.14
N SER A 63 26.08 -78.81 1.34
CA SER A 63 26.77 -77.52 1.49
C SER A 63 28.19 -77.62 0.91
N VAL A 64 28.52 -76.69 0.01
CA VAL A 64 29.81 -76.61 -0.69
C VAL A 64 30.33 -75.18 -0.63
N THR A 65 31.60 -75.01 -0.30
CA THR A 65 32.33 -73.73 -0.44
C THR A 65 33.41 -73.90 -1.50
N VAL A 66 33.34 -73.13 -2.59
CA VAL A 66 34.34 -73.11 -3.66
C VAL A 66 35.20 -71.85 -3.53
N ASN A 67 36.46 -72.02 -3.15
CA ASN A 67 37.48 -70.99 -3.24
C ASN A 67 38.09 -71.01 -4.64
N GLY A 68 37.75 -70.01 -5.44
CA GLY A 68 38.14 -69.92 -6.84
C GLY A 68 39.59 -69.51 -7.07
N ASN A 69 40.27 -68.88 -6.10
CA ASN A 69 41.63 -68.36 -6.28
C ASN A 69 41.79 -67.56 -7.60
N ASP A 70 40.76 -66.80 -7.98
CA ASP A 70 40.64 -66.03 -9.22
C ASP A 70 40.63 -66.84 -10.53
N TYR A 71 40.53 -68.17 -10.46
CA TYR A 71 40.31 -69.06 -11.60
C TYR A 71 38.89 -68.96 -12.15
N THR A 72 38.77 -69.33 -13.43
CA THR A 72 37.52 -69.26 -14.18
C THR A 72 36.83 -70.62 -14.24
N ILE A 73 35.55 -70.64 -13.92
CA ILE A 73 34.62 -71.71 -14.30
C ILE A 73 33.84 -71.26 -15.54
N THR A 74 34.11 -71.89 -16.69
CA THR A 74 33.38 -71.65 -17.93
C THR A 74 32.13 -72.54 -17.96
N LEU A 75 30.97 -71.92 -18.13
CA LEU A 75 29.67 -72.56 -17.96
C LEU A 75 28.86 -72.50 -19.27
N GLY A 76 28.26 -73.63 -19.66
CA GLY A 76 27.05 -73.60 -20.48
C GLY A 76 25.83 -73.12 -19.67
N ALA A 77 24.68 -73.00 -20.31
CA ALA A 77 23.43 -72.64 -19.63
C ALA A 77 23.09 -73.66 -18.50
N ASN A 78 22.80 -73.17 -17.30
CA ASN A 78 22.27 -73.94 -16.16
C ASN A 78 23.15 -75.12 -15.72
N LYS A 79 24.48 -74.91 -15.67
CA LYS A 79 25.45 -75.97 -15.35
C LYS A 79 25.76 -76.09 -13.86
N LEU A 80 25.50 -75.06 -13.05
CA LEU A 80 25.59 -75.13 -11.58
C LEU A 80 24.19 -74.95 -10.99
N THR A 81 23.64 -76.02 -10.41
CA THR A 81 22.29 -76.00 -9.82
C THR A 81 22.31 -76.46 -8.37
N THR A 82 21.88 -75.62 -7.41
CA THR A 82 21.66 -76.09 -6.02
C THR A 82 20.24 -76.63 -5.88
N SER A 83 20.05 -77.73 -5.15
CA SER A 83 18.72 -78.31 -4.90
C SER A 83 18.18 -77.93 -3.52
N ALA A 84 18.98 -78.17 -2.46
CA ALA A 84 18.65 -77.88 -1.07
C ALA A 84 19.86 -77.40 -0.22
N GLY A 85 21.10 -77.66 -0.68
CA GLY A 85 22.32 -77.25 0.03
C GLY A 85 22.66 -75.76 -0.15
N THR A 86 23.59 -75.27 0.69
CA THR A 86 24.20 -73.94 0.55
C THR A 86 25.39 -74.01 -0.40
N LEU A 87 25.43 -73.15 -1.42
CA LEU A 87 26.62 -72.95 -2.25
C LEU A 87 27.27 -71.62 -1.91
N THR A 88 28.53 -71.64 -1.48
CA THR A 88 29.37 -70.46 -1.35
C THR A 88 30.40 -70.44 -2.47
N LEU A 89 30.43 -69.38 -3.27
CA LEU A 89 31.51 -69.10 -4.22
C LEU A 89 32.33 -67.92 -3.70
N ASN A 90 33.64 -68.11 -3.56
CA ASN A 90 34.58 -67.13 -3.03
C ASN A 90 35.74 -66.93 -4.01
N HIS A 91 35.99 -65.72 -4.51
CA HIS A 91 37.04 -65.46 -5.51
C HIS A 91 36.92 -66.29 -6.80
N VAL A 92 35.69 -66.55 -7.27
CA VAL A 92 35.42 -67.32 -8.49
C VAL A 92 35.09 -66.39 -9.65
N LYS A 93 35.70 -66.65 -10.83
CA LYS A 93 35.27 -66.03 -12.09
C LYS A 93 34.36 -66.99 -12.84
N THR A 94 33.24 -66.51 -13.39
CA THR A 94 32.39 -67.31 -14.26
C THR A 94 32.13 -66.61 -15.58
N THR A 95 32.15 -67.39 -16.66
CA THR A 95 31.79 -66.96 -18.01
C THR A 95 30.68 -67.88 -18.53
N HIS A 96 29.63 -67.32 -19.11
CA HIS A 96 28.54 -68.10 -19.69
C HIS A 96 27.95 -67.43 -20.94
N SER A 97 27.54 -68.24 -21.91
CA SER A 97 27.09 -67.74 -23.22
C SER A 97 25.57 -67.62 -23.37
N SER A 98 24.79 -68.29 -22.51
CA SER A 98 23.32 -68.29 -22.52
C SER A 98 22.77 -68.81 -21.19
N GLY A 99 21.46 -68.64 -20.95
CA GLY A 99 20.79 -69.17 -19.75
C GLY A 99 21.22 -68.46 -18.46
N TYR A 100 21.25 -69.19 -17.34
CA TYR A 100 21.79 -68.72 -16.05
C TYR A 100 23.18 -69.30 -15.81
N ALA A 101 24.10 -68.50 -15.27
CA ALA A 101 25.38 -69.00 -14.78
C ALA A 101 25.18 -69.94 -13.58
N VAL A 102 24.37 -69.50 -12.61
CA VAL A 102 24.04 -70.26 -11.41
C VAL A 102 22.53 -70.29 -11.21
N THR A 103 21.98 -71.47 -10.95
CA THR A 103 20.59 -71.64 -10.51
C THR A 103 20.57 -72.18 -9.09
N ALA A 104 20.17 -71.39 -8.10
CA ALA A 104 20.14 -71.84 -6.72
C ALA A 104 18.70 -72.10 -6.26
N ASN A 105 18.36 -73.34 -5.89
CA ASN A 105 17.10 -73.64 -5.20
C ASN A 105 17.23 -73.54 -3.67
N GLY A 106 18.44 -73.72 -3.13
CA GLY A 106 18.81 -73.45 -1.74
C GLY A 106 19.42 -72.06 -1.54
N GLU A 107 20.28 -71.91 -0.53
CA GLU A 107 21.04 -70.69 -0.27
C GLU A 107 22.25 -70.56 -1.21
N LEU A 108 22.48 -69.36 -1.74
CA LEU A 108 23.64 -69.01 -2.55
C LEU A 108 24.37 -67.81 -1.95
N ILE A 109 25.67 -67.94 -1.74
CA ILE A 109 26.55 -66.88 -1.25
C ILE A 109 27.64 -66.64 -2.30
N LEU A 110 27.75 -65.41 -2.78
CA LEU A 110 28.81 -64.96 -3.67
C LEU A 110 29.68 -63.93 -2.94
N GLN A 111 30.97 -64.18 -2.86
CA GLN A 111 31.95 -63.32 -2.22
C GLN A 111 33.12 -63.08 -3.17
N ASN A 112 33.47 -61.83 -3.44
CA ASN A 112 34.60 -61.46 -4.29
C ASN A 112 34.57 -62.12 -5.69
N CYS A 113 33.38 -62.37 -6.24
CA CYS A 113 33.20 -63.10 -7.48
C CYS A 113 33.08 -62.17 -8.69
N VAL A 114 33.42 -62.67 -9.87
CA VAL A 114 33.17 -61.99 -11.16
C VAL A 114 32.32 -62.88 -12.05
N ILE A 115 31.07 -62.51 -12.30
CA ILE A 115 30.15 -63.24 -13.17
C ILE A 115 29.94 -62.44 -14.46
N THR A 116 30.36 -63.01 -15.59
CA THR A 116 30.24 -62.38 -16.90
C THR A 116 29.39 -63.22 -17.85
N GLY A 117 28.46 -62.57 -18.52
CA GLY A 117 27.49 -63.17 -19.44
C GLY A 117 27.45 -62.47 -20.80
N SER A 118 26.95 -63.18 -21.82
CA SER A 118 26.64 -62.57 -23.12
C SER A 118 25.38 -61.69 -23.06
N ASP A 119 25.09 -60.94 -24.11
CA ASP A 119 23.87 -60.12 -24.22
C ASP A 119 22.56 -60.91 -24.11
N ALA A 120 22.59 -62.22 -24.37
CA ALA A 120 21.42 -63.09 -24.27
C ALA A 120 21.30 -63.83 -22.92
N SER A 121 22.25 -63.65 -22.00
CA SER A 121 22.30 -64.44 -20.77
C SER A 121 21.78 -63.68 -19.54
N ASN A 122 21.24 -64.44 -18.60
CA ASN A 122 20.89 -63.98 -17.26
C ASN A 122 22.01 -64.41 -16.30
N GLY A 123 22.40 -63.60 -15.32
CA GLY A 123 23.48 -63.98 -14.41
C GLY A 123 23.08 -65.12 -13.49
N ILE A 124 22.18 -64.83 -12.56
CA ILE A 124 21.85 -65.75 -11.46
C ILE A 124 20.34 -65.96 -11.43
N SER A 125 19.88 -67.21 -11.29
CA SER A 125 18.49 -67.50 -10.90
C SER A 125 18.49 -68.05 -9.48
N VAL A 126 17.76 -67.44 -8.56
CA VAL A 126 17.65 -67.96 -7.18
C VAL A 126 16.19 -68.20 -6.82
N TYR A 127 15.88 -69.35 -6.23
CA TYR A 127 14.59 -69.71 -5.64
C TYR A 127 14.60 -69.65 -4.10
N GLY A 128 15.79 -69.70 -3.47
CA GLY A 128 16.02 -69.54 -2.03
C GLY A 128 16.65 -68.19 -1.65
N ASP A 129 17.51 -68.20 -0.62
CA ASP A 129 18.22 -66.99 -0.15
C ASP A 129 19.48 -66.71 -0.98
N LEU A 130 19.76 -65.45 -1.26
CA LEU A 130 20.95 -65.00 -2.00
C LEU A 130 21.68 -63.90 -1.23
N ALA A 131 22.98 -64.10 -1.00
CA ALA A 131 23.91 -63.07 -0.57
C ALA A 131 24.97 -62.80 -1.66
N VAL A 132 25.15 -61.54 -2.05
CA VAL A 132 26.18 -61.08 -2.99
C VAL A 132 27.02 -60.01 -2.32
N ILE A 133 28.31 -60.29 -2.12
CA ILE A 133 29.22 -59.46 -1.33
C ILE A 133 30.45 -59.18 -2.18
N ASP A 134 30.80 -57.89 -2.33
CA ASP A 134 32.01 -57.42 -3.02
C ASP A 134 32.22 -58.06 -4.40
N SER A 135 31.13 -58.32 -5.14
CA SER A 135 31.16 -59.08 -6.39
C SER A 135 30.76 -58.22 -7.59
N GLU A 136 31.28 -58.55 -8.76
CA GLU A 136 30.89 -57.94 -10.05
C GLU A 136 30.03 -58.93 -10.86
N ILE A 137 28.84 -58.50 -11.27
CA ILE A 137 27.93 -59.29 -12.11
C ILE A 137 27.58 -58.45 -13.34
N THR A 138 28.07 -58.86 -14.51
CA THR A 138 27.86 -58.18 -15.79
C THR A 138 27.21 -59.14 -16.80
N THR A 139 25.96 -58.88 -17.17
CA THR A 139 25.13 -59.83 -17.94
C THR A 139 24.22 -59.12 -18.95
N GLY A 140 23.64 -59.88 -19.87
CA GLY A 140 22.78 -59.37 -20.93
C GLY A 140 21.35 -59.03 -20.52
N THR A 141 20.54 -60.07 -20.28
CA THR A 141 19.08 -59.95 -20.10
C THR A 141 18.62 -59.80 -18.64
N GLY A 142 19.52 -59.97 -17.66
CA GLY A 142 19.26 -59.68 -16.25
C GLY A 142 20.41 -60.10 -15.34
N GLY A 143 20.85 -59.20 -14.45
CA GLY A 143 21.95 -59.45 -13.51
C GLY A 143 21.62 -60.58 -12.54
N ILE A 144 20.68 -60.30 -11.64
CA ILE A 144 20.17 -61.22 -10.63
C ILE A 144 18.69 -61.44 -10.89
N VAL A 145 18.25 -62.67 -11.07
CA VAL A 145 16.83 -63.04 -11.19
C VAL A 145 16.41 -63.81 -9.94
N ILE A 146 15.63 -63.17 -9.09
CA ILE A 146 15.02 -63.83 -7.93
C ILE A 146 13.67 -64.38 -8.37
N ARG A 147 13.52 -65.69 -8.23
CA ARG A 147 12.26 -66.41 -8.32
C ARG A 147 11.88 -66.82 -6.91
N ALA A 148 10.61 -66.81 -6.55
CA ALA A 148 10.17 -67.43 -5.29
C ALA A 148 9.18 -68.51 -5.67
N ALA A 149 9.63 -69.76 -5.70
CA ALA A 149 8.77 -70.91 -5.94
C ALA A 149 8.49 -71.60 -4.60
N GLY A 150 7.24 -72.01 -4.36
CA GLY A 150 6.94 -72.98 -3.29
C GLY A 150 6.54 -72.46 -1.91
N GLY A 151 6.23 -71.18 -1.72
CA GLY A 151 5.58 -70.70 -0.48
C GLY A 151 6.49 -70.06 0.56
N SER A 152 7.80 -70.29 0.49
CA SER A 152 8.79 -69.64 1.34
C SER A 152 9.26 -68.32 0.71
N GLY A 153 9.30 -67.24 1.50
CA GLY A 153 9.87 -65.97 1.05
C GLY A 153 11.37 -66.10 0.84
N ALA A 154 11.88 -65.61 -0.29
CA ALA A 154 13.31 -65.51 -0.57
C ALA A 154 13.88 -64.18 -0.06
N THR A 155 15.08 -64.19 0.52
CA THR A 155 15.83 -62.98 0.84
C THR A 155 16.95 -62.74 -0.17
N LEU A 156 17.11 -61.50 -0.60
CA LEU A 156 18.28 -61.03 -1.35
C LEU A 156 19.02 -60.01 -0.49
N SER A 157 20.30 -60.24 -0.27
CA SER A 157 21.25 -59.26 0.26
C SER A 157 22.35 -59.00 -0.75
N VAL A 158 22.57 -57.74 -1.13
CA VAL A 158 23.68 -57.31 -1.98
C VAL A 158 24.46 -56.24 -1.23
N THR A 159 25.77 -56.40 -1.08
CA THR A 159 26.64 -55.45 -0.35
C THR A 159 27.94 -55.21 -1.13
N GLY A 160 28.39 -53.96 -1.23
CA GLY A 160 29.70 -53.60 -1.79
C GLY A 160 29.90 -54.01 -3.27
N SER A 161 28.81 -54.32 -3.98
CA SER A 161 28.88 -55.04 -5.25
C SER A 161 28.66 -54.14 -6.46
N ARG A 162 28.97 -54.65 -7.66
CA ARG A 162 28.75 -53.98 -8.94
C ARG A 162 27.85 -54.83 -9.84
N LEU A 163 26.63 -54.37 -10.08
CA LEU A 163 25.64 -55.08 -10.90
C LEU A 163 25.41 -54.33 -12.22
N ILE A 164 25.66 -54.99 -13.34
CA ILE A 164 25.48 -54.45 -14.70
C ILE A 164 24.57 -55.38 -15.50
N GLY A 165 23.38 -54.91 -15.86
CA GLY A 165 22.46 -55.58 -16.78
C GLY A 165 22.39 -54.85 -18.13
N SER A 166 22.37 -55.56 -19.25
CA SER A 166 22.30 -54.97 -20.59
C SER A 166 20.86 -54.61 -21.02
N THR A 167 20.65 -54.44 -22.33
CA THR A 167 19.62 -53.61 -22.99
C THR A 167 18.16 -53.94 -22.66
N ASN A 168 17.85 -55.11 -22.10
CA ASN A 168 16.47 -55.53 -21.81
C ASN A 168 16.23 -55.96 -20.35
N GLY A 169 17.28 -55.98 -19.51
CA GLY A 169 17.28 -56.53 -18.17
C GLY A 169 17.23 -55.51 -17.04
N GLY A 170 16.78 -55.97 -15.86
CA GLY A 170 17.08 -55.30 -14.60
C GLY A 170 18.44 -55.75 -14.06
N ALA A 171 19.16 -54.90 -13.33
CA ALA A 171 20.26 -55.33 -12.49
C ALA A 171 19.77 -56.40 -11.49
N ILE A 172 18.56 -56.20 -10.96
CA ILE A 172 17.78 -57.20 -10.21
C ILE A 172 16.41 -57.36 -10.87
N VAL A 173 16.00 -58.59 -11.12
CA VAL A 173 14.68 -58.97 -11.61
C VAL A 173 14.01 -59.82 -10.55
N VAL A 174 12.86 -59.39 -10.06
CA VAL A 174 12.08 -60.09 -9.03
C VAL A 174 10.86 -60.68 -9.70
N SER A 175 10.86 -62.00 -9.87
CA SER A 175 9.73 -62.79 -10.38
C SER A 175 9.29 -63.79 -9.31
N ALA A 176 8.81 -63.25 -8.19
CA ALA A 176 8.35 -64.04 -7.05
C ALA A 176 6.83 -64.20 -7.05
N THR A 177 6.30 -65.20 -6.37
CA THR A 177 4.88 -65.28 -6.00
C THR A 177 4.65 -64.92 -4.53
N TYR A 178 5.73 -64.86 -3.73
CA TYR A 178 5.70 -64.68 -2.27
C TYR A 178 6.47 -63.44 -1.82
N THR A 179 6.37 -63.12 -0.53
CA THR A 179 7.02 -61.95 0.08
C THR A 179 8.53 -62.13 0.06
N THR A 180 9.25 -61.28 -0.66
CA THR A 180 10.72 -61.28 -0.64
C THR A 180 11.23 -60.08 0.15
N THR A 181 12.38 -60.20 0.81
CA THR A 181 13.09 -59.04 1.38
C THR A 181 14.31 -58.80 0.53
N ILE A 182 14.47 -57.57 0.03
CA ILE A 182 15.60 -57.18 -0.79
C ILE A 182 16.34 -56.08 -0.06
N THR A 183 17.59 -56.35 0.30
CA THR A 183 18.50 -55.39 0.92
C THR A 183 19.68 -55.17 -0.01
N VAL A 184 19.94 -53.92 -0.40
CA VAL A 184 21.07 -53.55 -1.27
C VAL A 184 21.85 -52.43 -0.58
N THR A 185 23.13 -52.65 -0.29
CA THR A 185 23.99 -51.73 0.48
C THR A 185 25.26 -51.42 -0.30
N ASP A 186 25.68 -50.16 -0.37
CA ASP A 186 26.96 -49.71 -0.95
C ASP A 186 27.26 -50.32 -2.34
N THR A 187 26.22 -50.42 -3.17
CA THR A 187 26.27 -51.16 -4.44
C THR A 187 26.12 -50.21 -5.62
N TYR A 188 26.97 -50.41 -6.63
CA TYR A 188 26.81 -49.76 -7.93
C TYR A 188 25.91 -50.61 -8.82
N MET A 189 24.83 -50.02 -9.34
CA MET A 189 23.94 -50.65 -10.29
C MET A 189 23.89 -49.89 -11.61
N SER A 190 23.94 -50.62 -12.71
CA SER A 190 23.76 -50.07 -14.04
C SER A 190 22.95 -51.01 -14.93
N GLY A 191 22.06 -50.46 -15.73
CA GLY A 191 21.34 -51.23 -16.75
C GLY A 191 20.15 -50.52 -17.33
N TYR A 192 19.32 -51.24 -18.08
CA TYR A 192 18.04 -50.70 -18.53
C TYR A 192 17.10 -50.46 -17.34
N ARG A 193 17.11 -51.37 -16.36
CA ARG A 193 16.40 -51.20 -15.09
C ARG A 193 17.31 -51.44 -13.89
N GLY A 194 17.09 -50.73 -12.78
CA GLY A 194 17.72 -51.06 -11.50
C GLY A 194 17.08 -52.33 -10.94
N ILE A 195 15.86 -52.20 -10.41
CA ILE A 195 15.03 -53.32 -9.99
C ILE A 195 13.79 -53.43 -10.90
N ARG A 196 13.57 -54.61 -11.46
CA ARG A 196 12.38 -54.95 -12.23
C ARG A 196 11.55 -55.98 -11.49
N PHE A 197 10.34 -55.59 -11.06
CA PHE A 197 9.33 -56.54 -10.59
C PHE A 197 8.56 -57.09 -11.79
N TYR A 198 8.67 -58.39 -12.04
CA TYR A 198 8.01 -59.11 -13.12
C TYR A 198 6.90 -59.97 -12.53
N ASN A 199 5.65 -59.49 -12.59
CA ASN A 199 4.58 -60.05 -11.78
C ASN A 199 3.83 -61.21 -12.46
N TYR A 200 3.90 -62.39 -11.83
CA TYR A 200 2.90 -63.47 -11.96
C TYR A 200 2.08 -63.47 -10.65
N SER A 201 1.00 -62.67 -10.60
CA SER A 201 -0.11 -62.79 -9.63
C SER A 201 0.25 -63.08 -8.14
N GLY A 202 1.14 -62.32 -7.47
CA GLY A 202 1.17 -62.47 -6.00
C GLY A 202 2.26 -61.81 -5.14
N SER A 203 3.39 -61.35 -5.67
CA SER A 203 4.49 -60.93 -4.78
C SER A 203 4.52 -59.44 -4.48
N ALA A 204 4.93 -59.13 -3.26
CA ALA A 204 5.27 -57.79 -2.82
C ALA A 204 6.50 -57.90 -1.93
N ALA A 205 7.57 -57.19 -2.29
CA ALA A 205 8.83 -57.21 -1.57
C ALA A 205 8.94 -56.00 -0.64
N ASN A 206 9.57 -56.18 0.53
CA ASN A 206 10.15 -55.04 1.22
C ASN A 206 11.52 -54.81 0.59
N VAL A 207 11.77 -53.58 0.11
CA VAL A 207 13.05 -53.22 -0.48
C VAL A 207 13.70 -52.17 0.40
N THR A 208 14.94 -52.42 0.81
CA THR A 208 15.80 -51.43 1.47
C THR A 208 17.06 -51.25 0.62
N MET A 209 17.34 -50.02 0.23
CA MET A 209 18.57 -49.62 -0.45
C MET A 209 19.30 -48.59 0.39
N THR A 210 20.58 -48.81 0.65
CA THR A 210 21.43 -47.87 1.40
C THR A 210 22.74 -47.64 0.62
N GLY A 211 23.17 -46.39 0.41
CA GLY A 211 24.43 -46.10 -0.27
C GLY A 211 24.49 -46.57 -1.74
N VAL A 212 23.33 -46.79 -2.37
CA VAL A 212 23.25 -47.32 -3.73
C VAL A 212 23.48 -46.21 -4.75
N THR A 213 24.38 -46.45 -5.71
CA THR A 213 24.53 -45.61 -6.89
C THR A 213 23.89 -46.30 -8.09
N TYR A 214 22.87 -45.69 -8.70
CA TYR A 214 22.28 -46.16 -9.95
C TYR A 214 22.60 -45.23 -11.12
N ARG A 215 23.06 -45.83 -12.23
CA ARG A 215 23.33 -45.16 -13.51
C ARG A 215 22.76 -46.01 -14.65
N PRO A 216 21.66 -45.63 -15.32
CA PRO A 216 21.15 -46.42 -16.42
C PRO A 216 22.13 -46.42 -17.59
N MET A 217 22.19 -47.53 -18.30
CA MET A 217 23.03 -47.64 -19.51
C MET A 217 22.39 -46.96 -20.73
N GLN A 218 21.09 -46.70 -20.70
CA GLN A 218 20.32 -46.15 -21.82
C GLN A 218 19.37 -45.03 -21.39
N ALA A 219 18.99 -44.19 -22.37
CA ALA A 219 18.20 -42.98 -22.18
C ALA A 219 16.78 -43.22 -21.62
N SER A 220 16.22 -44.42 -21.74
CA SER A 220 14.91 -44.79 -21.20
C SER A 220 14.97 -45.65 -19.93
N GLY A 221 16.15 -45.73 -19.30
CA GLY A 221 16.35 -46.61 -18.15
C GLY A 221 15.60 -46.14 -16.90
N LYS A 222 15.05 -47.09 -16.14
CA LYS A 222 14.21 -46.85 -14.95
C LYS A 222 14.86 -47.42 -13.69
N VAL A 223 14.90 -46.69 -12.57
CA VAL A 223 15.48 -47.21 -11.32
C VAL A 223 14.67 -48.39 -10.82
N MET A 224 13.35 -48.25 -10.79
CA MET A 224 12.45 -49.31 -10.39
C MET A 224 11.24 -49.38 -11.33
N THR A 225 10.92 -50.59 -11.79
CA THR A 225 9.77 -50.85 -12.65
C THR A 225 8.89 -51.94 -12.11
N TRP A 226 7.58 -51.69 -12.15
CA TRP A 226 6.58 -52.74 -12.10
C TRP A 226 6.10 -53.07 -13.52
N GLU A 227 6.16 -54.34 -13.90
CA GLU A 227 5.59 -54.81 -15.16
C GLU A 227 4.73 -56.07 -14.96
N GLY A 228 3.53 -56.03 -15.53
CA GLY A 228 2.58 -57.14 -15.51
C GLY A 228 1.16 -56.66 -15.84
N THR A 229 0.39 -57.50 -16.52
CA THR A 229 -1.03 -57.24 -16.87
C THR A 229 -1.98 -57.46 -15.69
N THR A 230 -1.53 -58.17 -14.66
CA THR A 230 -2.27 -58.40 -13.42
C THR A 230 -1.69 -57.53 -12.32
N VAL A 231 -2.51 -56.59 -11.85
CA VAL A 231 -2.24 -55.78 -10.68
C VAL A 231 -2.12 -56.70 -9.46
N PRO A 232 -0.99 -56.72 -8.74
CA PRO A 232 -0.90 -57.40 -7.45
C PRO A 232 -1.77 -56.65 -6.43
N THR A 233 -2.67 -57.35 -5.74
CA THR A 233 -3.59 -56.80 -4.72
C THR A 233 -2.91 -56.46 -3.38
N THR A 234 -1.60 -56.64 -3.28
CA THR A 234 -0.84 -56.50 -2.05
C THR A 234 -0.51 -55.03 -1.77
N SER A 235 -1.20 -54.47 -0.78
CA SER A 235 -0.93 -53.15 -0.19
C SER A 235 -0.12 -53.26 1.11
N GLY A 236 0.47 -52.15 1.56
CA GLY A 236 1.13 -52.03 2.86
C GLY A 236 2.63 -52.37 2.87
N LYS A 237 3.32 -52.32 1.72
CA LYS A 237 4.79 -52.50 1.69
C LYS A 237 5.52 -51.18 1.89
N THR A 238 6.74 -51.30 2.39
CA THR A 238 7.65 -50.15 2.54
C THR A 238 8.87 -50.35 1.62
N TYR A 239 9.16 -49.33 0.83
CA TYR A 239 10.34 -49.22 0.00
C TYR A 239 11.19 -48.09 0.58
N THR A 240 12.37 -48.41 1.10
CA THR A 240 13.24 -47.46 1.79
C THR A 240 14.53 -47.26 1.01
N PHE A 241 14.91 -46.02 0.76
CA PHE A 241 16.14 -45.60 0.08
C PHE A 241 16.86 -44.61 0.99
N ILE A 242 18.12 -44.88 1.33
CA ILE A 242 18.93 -44.08 2.27
C ILE A 242 20.28 -43.78 1.61
N ASP A 243 20.69 -42.51 1.58
CA ASP A 243 21.99 -42.09 1.01
C ASP A 243 22.23 -42.58 -0.44
N CYS A 244 21.16 -42.72 -1.23
CA CYS A 244 21.24 -43.22 -2.60
C CYS A 244 21.49 -42.09 -3.61
N ASP A 245 22.34 -42.34 -4.60
CA ASP A 245 22.51 -41.49 -5.79
C ASP A 245 21.87 -42.15 -7.01
N LEU A 246 20.66 -41.70 -7.33
CA LEU A 246 19.83 -42.27 -8.36
C LEU A 246 19.72 -41.28 -9.52
N ASN A 247 20.48 -41.54 -10.58
CA ASN A 247 20.56 -40.62 -11.71
C ASN A 247 20.09 -41.32 -12.98
N THR A 248 18.97 -40.87 -13.55
CA THR A 248 18.50 -41.26 -14.89
C THR A 248 18.73 -40.10 -15.86
N THR A 249 19.99 -39.90 -16.27
CA THR A 249 20.30 -38.92 -17.32
C THR A 249 19.91 -39.51 -18.67
N VAL A 250 18.88 -38.94 -19.29
CA VAL A 250 18.49 -39.22 -20.68
C VAL A 250 19.52 -38.56 -21.60
N ARG A 251 20.45 -39.34 -22.16
CA ARG A 251 21.30 -38.85 -23.26
C ARG A 251 20.54 -39.12 -24.57
N HIS A 252 19.82 -38.12 -25.07
CA HIS A 252 19.10 -38.21 -26.35
C HIS A 252 20.11 -38.27 -27.51
N ASP A 253 20.41 -39.47 -27.99
CA ASP A 253 20.83 -39.71 -29.38
C ASP A 253 19.55 -39.76 -30.23
N GLY A 254 19.19 -38.64 -30.86
CA GLY A 254 17.87 -38.42 -31.45
C GLY A 254 17.36 -39.59 -32.30
N THR A 255 16.23 -40.20 -31.90
CA THR A 255 15.16 -40.78 -32.76
C THR A 255 14.11 -41.61 -32.01
N ALA A 256 14.28 -42.00 -30.74
CA ALA A 256 13.29 -42.85 -30.05
C ALA A 256 12.25 -42.07 -29.22
N ASN A 257 10.98 -42.16 -29.64
CA ASN A 257 9.79 -41.63 -28.99
C ASN A 257 9.29 -42.61 -27.91
N THR A 258 9.77 -42.53 -26.67
CA THR A 258 9.24 -43.31 -25.53
C THR A 258 8.73 -42.39 -24.43
N SER A 259 7.48 -41.98 -24.56
CA SER A 259 6.77 -40.97 -23.76
C SER A 259 6.22 -41.46 -22.41
N SER A 260 6.80 -42.46 -21.73
CA SER A 260 6.06 -43.16 -20.66
C SER A 260 6.86 -43.74 -19.48
N ALA A 261 8.05 -43.23 -19.16
CA ALA A 261 8.88 -43.80 -18.09
C ALA A 261 9.11 -42.88 -16.89
N ALA A 262 8.30 -42.98 -15.84
CA ALA A 262 8.69 -42.41 -14.54
C ALA A 262 9.88 -43.18 -13.93
N MET A 263 10.72 -42.49 -13.15
CA MET A 263 11.86 -43.10 -12.44
C MET A 263 11.39 -44.15 -11.44
N PHE A 264 10.22 -43.89 -10.84
CA PHE A 264 9.44 -44.80 -10.03
C PHE A 264 8.00 -44.81 -10.55
N SER A 265 7.46 -46.01 -10.81
CA SER A 265 6.07 -46.20 -11.22
C SER A 265 5.45 -47.37 -10.47
N GLU A 266 4.30 -47.15 -9.86
CA GLU A 266 3.50 -48.18 -9.20
C GLU A 266 2.34 -48.66 -10.11
N ALA A 267 1.91 -49.91 -9.96
CA ALA A 267 0.73 -50.42 -10.67
C ALA A 267 -0.56 -49.93 -9.99
N SER A 268 -1.67 -49.78 -10.74
CA SER A 268 -2.94 -49.24 -10.22
C SER A 268 -3.46 -50.04 -9.02
N GLY A 269 -3.95 -49.38 -7.96
CA GLY A 269 -4.63 -50.04 -6.83
C GLY A 269 -3.75 -50.52 -5.68
N GLN A 270 -2.42 -50.31 -5.75
CA GLN A 270 -1.52 -50.58 -4.63
C GLN A 270 -1.38 -49.36 -3.71
N LYS A 271 -1.26 -49.62 -2.40
CA LYS A 271 -1.03 -48.60 -1.36
C LYS A 271 0.27 -48.91 -0.65
N ASN A 272 1.37 -48.31 -1.07
CA ASN A 272 2.68 -48.56 -0.49
C ASN A 272 3.26 -47.30 0.14
N THR A 273 4.20 -47.50 1.06
CA THR A 273 4.99 -46.43 1.66
C THR A 273 6.34 -46.38 0.97
N TRP A 274 6.70 -45.22 0.45
CA TRP A 274 7.99 -44.95 -0.17
C TRP A 274 8.75 -43.96 0.70
N VAL A 275 9.94 -44.32 1.14
CA VAL A 275 10.78 -43.51 2.04
C VAL A 275 12.11 -43.25 1.36
N PHE A 276 12.44 -41.99 1.15
CA PHE A 276 13.71 -41.52 0.63
C PHE A 276 14.36 -40.63 1.69
N GLU A 277 15.55 -41.00 2.16
CA GLU A 277 16.31 -40.25 3.17
C GLU A 277 17.69 -39.92 2.58
N ASN A 278 18.07 -38.64 2.59
CA ASN A 278 19.34 -38.12 2.08
C ASN A 278 19.68 -38.55 0.63
N CYS A 279 18.67 -38.82 -0.19
CA CYS A 279 18.89 -39.29 -1.57
C CYS A 279 19.17 -38.13 -2.53
N THR A 280 19.99 -38.38 -3.54
CA THR A 280 20.10 -37.52 -4.73
C THR A 280 19.33 -38.16 -5.89
N LEU A 281 18.32 -37.46 -6.41
CA LEU A 281 17.46 -37.91 -7.51
C LEU A 281 17.68 -36.99 -8.72
N THR A 282 18.18 -37.52 -9.84
CA THR A 282 18.34 -36.72 -11.08
C THR A 282 17.59 -37.39 -12.22
N HIS A 283 16.66 -36.67 -12.86
CA HIS A 283 15.88 -37.18 -13.99
C HIS A 283 15.78 -36.13 -15.10
N ASN A 284 16.19 -36.50 -16.32
CA ASN A 284 16.13 -35.60 -17.48
C ASN A 284 15.11 -36.05 -18.54
N GLY A 285 14.16 -36.94 -18.19
CA GLY A 285 13.16 -37.47 -19.12
C GLY A 285 11.89 -36.63 -19.21
N SER A 286 11.12 -36.77 -20.29
CA SER A 286 9.88 -36.01 -20.54
C SER A 286 8.70 -36.38 -19.62
N THR A 287 8.86 -37.38 -18.77
CA THR A 287 7.88 -37.96 -17.85
C THR A 287 8.13 -37.54 -16.40
N ALA A 288 7.20 -37.90 -15.51
CA ALA A 288 7.32 -37.56 -14.11
C ALA A 288 8.52 -38.25 -13.45
N MET A 289 9.24 -37.59 -12.55
CA MET A 289 10.26 -38.30 -11.76
C MET A 289 9.59 -39.32 -10.83
N LEU A 290 8.61 -38.88 -10.05
CA LEU A 290 7.91 -39.70 -9.09
C LEU A 290 6.43 -39.81 -9.46
N TYR A 291 6.03 -41.01 -9.90
CA TYR A 291 4.65 -41.32 -10.28
C TYR A 291 4.13 -42.50 -9.45
N PHE A 292 3.37 -42.20 -8.40
CA PHE A 292 2.77 -43.21 -7.53
C PHE A 292 1.28 -43.33 -7.80
N MET A 293 0.65 -44.39 -7.29
CA MET A 293 -0.78 -44.69 -7.50
C MET A 293 -1.60 -44.49 -6.21
N LYS A 294 -2.93 -44.50 -6.35
CA LYS A 294 -3.90 -44.20 -5.29
C LYS A 294 -3.62 -44.90 -3.96
N GLY A 295 -3.49 -44.10 -2.91
CA GLY A 295 -3.40 -44.55 -1.52
C GLY A 295 -1.98 -44.77 -1.01
N SER A 296 -0.96 -44.55 -1.84
CA SER A 296 0.43 -44.60 -1.42
C SER A 296 0.83 -43.37 -0.60
N THR A 297 1.79 -43.57 0.30
CA THR A 297 2.44 -42.51 1.09
C THR A 297 3.88 -42.37 0.62
N VAL A 298 4.31 -41.15 0.35
CA VAL A 298 5.68 -40.86 -0.04
C VAL A 298 6.31 -39.94 0.99
N LYS A 299 7.47 -40.31 1.50
CA LYS A 299 8.28 -39.55 2.45
C LYS A 299 9.61 -39.23 1.77
N LEU A 300 9.94 -37.95 1.63
CA LEU A 300 11.25 -37.49 1.19
C LEU A 300 11.87 -36.67 2.30
N GLU A 301 13.02 -37.07 2.82
CA GLU A 301 13.70 -36.41 3.93
C GLU A 301 15.12 -36.03 3.52
N ASN A 302 15.43 -34.73 3.53
CA ASN A 302 16.75 -34.19 3.18
C ASN A 302 17.26 -34.61 1.79
N CYS A 303 16.34 -34.89 0.86
CA CYS A 303 16.69 -35.29 -0.50
C CYS A 303 17.05 -34.08 -1.38
N THR A 304 17.92 -34.30 -2.36
CA THR A 304 18.13 -33.37 -3.47
C THR A 304 17.55 -33.95 -4.74
N ALA A 305 16.55 -33.31 -5.35
CA ALA A 305 15.96 -33.76 -6.61
C ALA A 305 16.13 -32.72 -7.71
N THR A 306 16.60 -33.13 -8.89
CA THR A 306 16.70 -32.26 -10.08
C THR A 306 15.95 -32.88 -11.25
N HIS A 307 14.98 -32.15 -11.80
CA HIS A 307 14.16 -32.59 -12.93
C HIS A 307 14.15 -31.57 -14.08
N SER A 308 14.69 -31.91 -15.24
CA SER A 308 14.68 -31.02 -16.41
C SER A 308 13.63 -31.38 -17.49
N GLY A 309 12.80 -32.40 -17.23
CA GLY A 309 11.80 -32.91 -18.15
C GLY A 309 10.59 -32.02 -18.39
N SER A 310 9.84 -32.25 -19.47
CA SER A 310 8.57 -31.53 -19.74
C SER A 310 7.40 -31.91 -18.83
N SER A 311 7.57 -32.84 -17.87
CA SER A 311 6.54 -33.31 -16.93
C SER A 311 6.82 -32.86 -15.50
N TYR A 312 6.01 -33.30 -14.55
CA TYR A 312 6.07 -32.89 -13.15
C TYR A 312 7.10 -33.66 -12.30
N LEU A 313 7.62 -33.03 -11.25
CA LEU A 313 8.49 -33.72 -10.29
C LEU A 313 7.68 -34.69 -9.42
N PHE A 314 6.53 -34.20 -8.93
CA PHE A 314 5.54 -34.91 -8.12
C PHE A 314 4.18 -34.89 -8.81
N SER A 315 3.56 -36.06 -9.00
CA SER A 315 2.13 -36.13 -9.36
C SER A 315 1.32 -36.84 -8.29
N ALA A 316 0.36 -36.10 -7.76
CA ALA A 316 -0.66 -36.59 -6.84
C ALA A 316 -2.02 -36.55 -7.57
N SER A 317 -2.17 -37.44 -8.55
CA SER A 317 -3.40 -37.53 -9.35
C SER A 317 -4.54 -38.29 -8.65
N GLU A 318 -4.23 -39.03 -7.58
CA GLU A 318 -5.16 -39.90 -6.84
C GLU A 318 -4.84 -39.81 -5.34
N ALA A 319 -5.81 -40.06 -4.46
CA ALA A 319 -5.71 -40.00 -2.98
C ALA A 319 -4.35 -40.45 -2.38
N MET A 320 -3.37 -39.54 -2.25
CA MET A 320 -1.99 -39.83 -1.80
C MET A 320 -1.53 -38.85 -0.73
N ALA A 321 -0.64 -39.30 0.16
CA ALA A 321 0.03 -38.44 1.12
C ALA A 321 1.50 -38.25 0.74
N TRP A 322 1.89 -37.01 0.45
CA TRP A 322 3.28 -36.61 0.23
C TRP A 322 3.79 -35.89 1.48
N ASN A 323 4.92 -36.34 2.02
CA ASN A 323 5.60 -35.74 3.15
C ASN A 323 7.03 -35.42 2.74
N VAL A 324 7.28 -34.17 2.37
CA VAL A 324 8.57 -33.68 1.93
C VAL A 324 9.16 -32.83 3.07
N THR A 325 10.26 -33.28 3.68
CA THR A 325 10.92 -32.62 4.81
C THR A 325 12.37 -32.33 4.47
N GLY A 326 12.85 -31.10 4.59
CA GLY A 326 14.23 -30.77 4.25
C GLY A 326 14.55 -30.89 2.75
N GLY A 327 15.80 -30.61 2.39
CA GLY A 327 16.33 -30.86 1.05
C GLY A 327 16.03 -29.78 0.00
N THR A 328 16.45 -30.01 -1.24
CA THR A 328 16.30 -29.07 -2.37
C THR A 328 15.74 -29.76 -3.61
N TYR A 329 14.66 -29.25 -4.15
CA TYR A 329 13.94 -29.83 -5.29
C TYR A 329 13.86 -28.82 -6.43
N THR A 330 14.66 -29.05 -7.46
CA THR A 330 14.78 -28.17 -8.63
C THR A 330 14.05 -28.75 -9.83
N HIS A 331 13.20 -27.95 -10.47
CA HIS A 331 12.57 -28.32 -11.73
C HIS A 331 12.76 -27.22 -12.77
N SER A 332 13.39 -27.54 -13.90
CA SER A 332 13.60 -26.61 -15.01
C SER A 332 12.67 -26.83 -16.21
N GLY A 333 11.79 -27.84 -16.12
CA GLY A 333 10.84 -28.20 -17.15
C GLY A 333 9.69 -27.22 -17.39
N SER A 334 9.01 -27.42 -18.52
CA SER A 334 7.81 -26.66 -18.90
C SER A 334 6.55 -27.02 -18.11
N SER A 335 6.58 -28.00 -17.22
CA SER A 335 5.44 -28.40 -16.38
C SER A 335 5.55 -27.83 -14.96
N TYR A 336 4.80 -28.39 -14.01
CA TYR A 336 4.75 -27.98 -12.61
C TYR A 336 5.69 -28.85 -11.75
N ILE A 337 6.19 -28.37 -10.62
CA ILE A 337 6.85 -29.22 -9.62
C ILE A 337 5.85 -30.23 -9.07
N ALA A 338 4.69 -29.76 -8.61
CA ALA A 338 3.65 -30.61 -8.06
C ALA A 338 2.29 -30.34 -8.69
N ARG A 339 1.52 -31.39 -8.96
CA ARG A 339 0.09 -31.29 -9.29
C ARG A 339 -0.72 -32.13 -8.31
N ILE A 340 -1.65 -31.47 -7.63
CA ILE A 340 -2.52 -32.08 -6.61
C ILE A 340 -3.96 -31.97 -7.13
N SER A 341 -4.56 -33.09 -7.52
CA SER A 341 -5.86 -33.08 -8.24
C SER A 341 -6.96 -33.95 -7.66
N ASP A 342 -6.68 -34.76 -6.64
CA ASP A 342 -7.69 -35.53 -5.90
C ASP A 342 -7.95 -34.90 -4.51
N SER A 343 -9.21 -34.87 -4.06
CA SER A 343 -9.61 -34.23 -2.79
C SER A 343 -9.02 -34.89 -1.55
N ASN A 344 -8.59 -36.13 -1.67
CA ASN A 344 -7.95 -36.87 -0.58
C ASN A 344 -6.42 -36.77 -0.63
N CYS A 345 -5.84 -36.06 -1.60
CA CYS A 345 -4.42 -35.82 -1.62
C CYS A 345 -4.02 -34.84 -0.52
N ILE A 346 -2.96 -35.16 0.22
CA ILE A 346 -2.32 -34.27 1.18
C ILE A 346 -0.87 -34.11 0.75
N PHE A 347 -0.45 -32.88 0.50
CA PHE A 347 0.94 -32.55 0.19
C PHE A 347 1.50 -31.69 1.31
N ASN A 348 2.39 -32.27 2.12
CA ASN A 348 3.11 -31.62 3.21
C ASN A 348 4.53 -31.31 2.75
N LEU A 349 4.92 -30.04 2.84
CA LEU A 349 6.25 -29.54 2.55
C LEU A 349 6.76 -28.83 3.82
N THR A 350 7.82 -29.34 4.44
CA THR A 350 8.37 -28.84 5.71
C THR A 350 9.88 -28.59 5.56
N ASP A 351 10.38 -27.42 5.94
CA ASP A 351 11.80 -27.08 5.94
C ASP A 351 12.54 -27.34 4.61
N ALA A 352 11.83 -27.32 3.48
CA ALA A 352 12.36 -27.70 2.18
C ALA A 352 12.50 -26.50 1.24
N THR A 353 13.41 -26.62 0.26
CA THR A 353 13.59 -25.61 -0.80
C THR A 353 13.06 -26.12 -2.13
N LEU A 354 12.09 -25.44 -2.74
CA LEU A 354 11.61 -25.70 -4.09
C LEU A 354 12.10 -24.62 -5.06
N ILE A 355 12.73 -25.01 -6.16
CA ILE A 355 13.24 -24.10 -7.19
C ILE A 355 12.62 -24.45 -8.54
N LYS A 356 11.87 -23.52 -9.12
CA LYS A 356 11.28 -23.66 -10.45
C LYS A 356 11.92 -22.68 -11.43
N ASN A 357 12.53 -23.21 -12.49
CA ASN A 357 13.20 -22.41 -13.52
C ASN A 357 12.46 -22.38 -14.87
N GLY A 358 11.42 -23.21 -15.05
CA GLY A 358 10.66 -23.26 -16.30
C GLY A 358 9.40 -22.40 -16.32
N SER A 359 8.79 -22.24 -17.49
CA SER A 359 7.72 -21.26 -17.75
C SER A 359 6.42 -21.46 -16.98
N SER A 360 5.98 -22.69 -16.69
CA SER A 360 4.70 -22.96 -16.01
C SER A 360 4.72 -22.73 -14.50
N ASN A 361 3.53 -22.82 -13.87
CA ASN A 361 3.35 -22.71 -12.42
C ASN A 361 4.26 -23.68 -11.62
N MET A 362 4.56 -23.38 -10.37
CA MET A 362 5.35 -24.31 -9.53
C MET A 362 4.47 -25.44 -8.96
N ILE A 363 3.36 -25.11 -8.32
CA ILE A 363 2.40 -26.04 -7.74
C ILE A 363 1.02 -25.74 -8.29
N VAL A 364 0.33 -26.76 -8.75
CA VAL A 364 -1.09 -26.68 -9.16
C VAL A 364 -1.93 -27.44 -8.15
N LEU A 365 -2.70 -26.71 -7.35
CA LEU A 365 -3.67 -27.24 -6.40
C LEU A 365 -5.07 -27.21 -7.04
N ASN A 366 -5.40 -28.27 -7.76
CA ASN A 366 -6.76 -28.44 -8.29
C ASN A 366 -7.73 -28.99 -7.24
N ASN A 367 -7.21 -29.81 -6.31
CA ASN A 367 -7.98 -30.46 -5.26
C ASN A 367 -7.05 -30.95 -4.14
N GLY A 368 -7.59 -31.22 -2.95
CA GLY A 368 -6.82 -31.77 -1.82
C GLY A 368 -6.27 -30.72 -0.87
N LYS A 369 -5.32 -31.08 -0.02
CA LYS A 369 -4.73 -30.22 1.01
C LYS A 369 -3.25 -29.97 0.73
N LEU A 370 -2.84 -28.71 0.78
CA LEU A 370 -1.43 -28.30 0.67
C LEU A 370 -1.00 -27.62 1.97
N ASN A 371 0.01 -28.19 2.64
CA ASN A 371 0.61 -27.61 3.85
C ASN A 371 2.08 -27.31 3.57
N ILE A 372 2.49 -26.07 3.78
CA ILE A 372 3.87 -25.60 3.59
C ILE A 372 4.33 -24.97 4.91
N LYS A 373 5.41 -25.48 5.51
CA LYS A 373 5.96 -24.98 6.77
C LYS A 373 7.48 -24.79 6.67
N GLY A 374 8.03 -23.69 7.18
CA GLY A 374 9.49 -23.48 7.24
C GLY A 374 10.21 -23.51 5.88
N SER A 375 9.48 -23.41 4.77
CA SER A 375 9.97 -23.78 3.43
C SER A 375 10.25 -22.55 2.56
N THR A 376 11.18 -22.68 1.61
CA THR A 376 11.49 -21.63 0.63
C THR A 376 11.07 -22.07 -0.76
N LEU A 377 10.25 -21.27 -1.43
CA LEU A 377 9.81 -21.47 -2.81
C LEU A 377 10.36 -20.33 -3.67
N THR A 378 11.12 -20.67 -4.70
CA THR A 378 11.69 -19.71 -5.66
C THR A 378 11.28 -20.04 -7.09
N HIS A 379 10.70 -19.07 -7.80
CA HIS A 379 10.26 -19.24 -9.19
C HIS A 379 10.75 -18.10 -10.07
N SER A 380 11.44 -18.46 -11.16
CA SER A 380 12.02 -17.48 -12.08
C SER A 380 11.11 -17.12 -13.28
N SER A 381 9.90 -17.70 -13.39
CA SER A 381 9.01 -17.42 -14.52
C SER A 381 7.98 -16.33 -14.21
N THR A 382 7.12 -16.02 -15.19
CA THR A 382 5.99 -15.10 -15.06
C THR A 382 4.69 -15.79 -14.59
N SER A 383 4.69 -17.12 -14.49
CA SER A 383 3.54 -17.92 -14.01
C SER A 383 3.48 -17.97 -12.48
N ALA A 384 2.31 -18.30 -11.94
CA ALA A 384 2.13 -18.29 -10.49
C ALA A 384 2.94 -19.41 -9.81
N MET A 385 3.48 -19.16 -8.61
CA MET A 385 4.11 -20.28 -7.87
C MET A 385 3.06 -21.27 -7.44
N ILE A 386 2.00 -20.81 -6.77
CA ILE A 386 0.87 -21.67 -6.42
C ILE A 386 -0.34 -21.20 -7.21
N TYR A 387 -0.85 -22.10 -8.06
CA TYR A 387 -2.04 -21.90 -8.88
C TYR A 387 -3.14 -22.83 -8.43
N PHE A 388 -4.35 -22.30 -8.31
CA PHE A 388 -5.53 -23.06 -7.91
C PHE A 388 -6.41 -23.37 -9.13
N GLY A 389 -6.88 -24.61 -9.20
CA GLY A 389 -7.83 -25.02 -10.24
C GLY A 389 -9.22 -24.43 -10.02
N SER A 390 -10.00 -24.23 -11.08
CA SER A 390 -11.29 -23.54 -11.01
C SER A 390 -12.44 -24.32 -10.34
N SER A 391 -12.27 -25.61 -10.01
CA SER A 391 -13.42 -26.51 -9.83
C SER A 391 -13.65 -27.13 -8.45
N GLN A 392 -12.77 -27.08 -7.43
CA GLN A 392 -13.03 -27.74 -6.12
C GLN A 392 -12.30 -27.10 -4.93
N SER A 393 -12.74 -27.40 -3.70
CA SER A 393 -12.29 -26.83 -2.43
C SER A 393 -11.23 -27.70 -1.73
N GLY A 394 -10.09 -27.09 -1.44
CA GLY A 394 -8.97 -27.73 -0.77
C GLY A 394 -8.19 -26.72 0.07
N PRO A 395 -7.95 -26.96 1.38
CA PRO A 395 -7.27 -25.97 2.21
C PRO A 395 -5.80 -25.80 1.82
N LEU A 396 -5.36 -24.55 1.72
CA LEU A 396 -3.96 -24.16 1.68
C LEU A 396 -3.55 -23.61 3.06
N TYR A 397 -2.51 -24.19 3.64
CA TYR A 397 -1.88 -23.70 4.86
C TYR A 397 -0.39 -23.40 4.60
N ILE A 398 0.05 -22.17 4.83
CA ILE A 398 1.46 -21.76 4.72
C ILE A 398 1.88 -21.12 6.05
N GLU A 399 2.98 -21.60 6.62
CA GLU A 399 3.52 -21.12 7.91
C GLU A 399 5.04 -20.95 7.81
N ASP A 400 5.60 -19.89 8.40
CA ASP A 400 7.06 -19.69 8.53
C ASP A 400 7.84 -19.84 7.22
N SER A 401 7.24 -19.46 6.08
CA SER A 401 7.77 -19.78 4.74
C SER A 401 8.07 -18.53 3.92
N ALA A 402 8.93 -18.68 2.92
CA ALA A 402 9.30 -17.61 1.99
C ALA A 402 8.95 -18.00 0.55
N LEU A 403 8.15 -17.15 -0.09
CA LEU A 403 7.68 -17.30 -1.46
C LEU A 403 8.23 -16.13 -2.29
N THR A 404 9.30 -16.38 -3.03
CA THR A 404 9.98 -15.37 -3.86
C THR A 404 9.80 -15.65 -5.35
N SER A 405 9.27 -14.71 -6.10
CA SER A 405 9.07 -14.79 -7.55
C SER A 405 9.61 -13.55 -8.25
N GLY A 406 10.48 -13.72 -9.24
CA GLY A 406 11.17 -12.58 -9.88
C GLY A 406 10.24 -11.60 -10.60
N THR A 407 9.20 -12.10 -11.27
CA THR A 407 8.26 -11.26 -12.06
C THR A 407 6.79 -11.65 -11.94
N ALA A 408 6.48 -12.79 -11.34
CA ALA A 408 5.13 -13.37 -11.32
C ALA A 408 4.32 -13.02 -10.07
N ASN A 409 3.06 -13.44 -10.08
CA ASN A 409 2.28 -13.59 -8.85
C ASN A 409 2.88 -14.75 -8.05
N SER A 410 3.34 -14.52 -6.82
CA SER A 410 3.78 -15.61 -5.95
C SER A 410 2.61 -16.54 -5.60
N LEU A 411 1.45 -15.96 -5.32
CA LEU A 411 0.22 -16.69 -4.99
C LEU A 411 -0.94 -16.18 -5.85
N SER A 412 -1.59 -17.06 -6.60
CA SER A 412 -2.77 -16.72 -7.42
C SER A 412 -3.96 -17.58 -6.99
N LEU A 413 -4.84 -17.03 -6.16
CA LEU A 413 -5.96 -17.73 -5.55
C LEU A 413 -7.16 -17.74 -6.51
N GLN A 414 -7.40 -18.83 -7.23
CA GLN A 414 -8.65 -19.02 -7.97
C GLN A 414 -9.51 -20.08 -7.26
N GLY A 415 -10.83 -19.92 -7.25
CA GLY A 415 -11.75 -20.88 -6.62
C GLY A 415 -11.89 -20.74 -5.10
N THR A 416 -12.93 -21.34 -4.52
CA THR A 416 -13.37 -21.14 -3.12
C THR A 416 -12.53 -21.86 -2.06
N HIS A 417 -11.20 -21.82 -2.17
CA HIS A 417 -10.28 -22.47 -1.26
C HIS A 417 -10.11 -21.67 0.04
N PRO A 418 -10.22 -22.31 1.23
CA PRO A 418 -9.78 -21.69 2.46
C PRO A 418 -8.25 -21.59 2.46
N VAL A 419 -7.73 -20.39 2.62
CA VAL A 419 -6.29 -20.11 2.63
C VAL A 419 -5.90 -19.51 3.97
N THR A 420 -4.88 -20.08 4.60
CA THR A 420 -4.28 -19.55 5.83
C THR A 420 -2.79 -19.34 5.59
N LEU A 421 -2.31 -18.12 5.79
CA LEU A 421 -0.89 -17.77 5.78
C LEU A 421 -0.49 -17.21 7.16
N VAL A 422 0.56 -17.77 7.75
CA VAL A 422 1.08 -17.40 9.08
C VAL A 422 2.57 -17.13 8.98
N ASN A 423 3.04 -15.98 9.48
CA ASN A 423 4.48 -15.62 9.49
C ASN A 423 5.20 -15.89 8.15
N THR A 424 4.55 -15.55 7.04
CA THR A 424 5.01 -15.91 5.68
C THR A 424 5.44 -14.66 4.94
N THR A 425 6.54 -14.74 4.18
CA THR A 425 6.94 -13.69 3.24
C THR A 425 6.51 -14.10 1.83
N VAL A 426 5.78 -13.23 1.12
CA VAL A 426 5.26 -13.48 -0.24
C VAL A 426 5.49 -12.24 -1.09
N ASP A 427 6.11 -12.34 -2.27
CA ASP A 427 6.34 -11.13 -3.09
C ASP A 427 5.02 -10.54 -3.61
N LYS A 428 4.11 -11.39 -4.10
CA LYS A 428 2.82 -10.94 -4.66
C LYS A 428 1.68 -11.92 -4.43
N ILE A 429 0.57 -11.43 -3.88
CA ILE A 429 -0.69 -12.17 -3.72
C ILE A 429 -1.75 -11.56 -4.65
N ASN A 430 -2.34 -12.39 -5.50
CA ASN A 430 -3.43 -12.00 -6.39
C ASN A 430 -4.67 -12.85 -6.10
N ILE A 431 -5.74 -12.18 -5.66
CA ILE A 431 -7.06 -12.75 -5.40
C ILE A 431 -7.98 -12.18 -6.49
N PRO A 432 -8.40 -12.92 -7.53
CA PRO A 432 -9.31 -12.40 -8.54
C PRO A 432 -10.73 -12.28 -7.99
N ALA A 433 -11.52 -11.38 -8.58
CA ALA A 433 -12.93 -11.19 -8.23
C ALA A 433 -13.76 -12.47 -8.45
N GLY A 434 -14.56 -12.85 -7.46
CA GLY A 434 -15.52 -13.95 -7.45
C GLY A 434 -14.97 -15.27 -6.88
N TYR A 435 -13.75 -15.27 -6.33
CA TYR A 435 -12.97 -16.50 -6.15
C TYR A 435 -12.39 -16.73 -4.75
N ALA A 436 -12.91 -16.14 -3.67
CA ALA A 436 -12.47 -16.53 -2.32
C ALA A 436 -13.67 -16.73 -1.39
N SER A 437 -13.59 -17.76 -0.53
CA SER A 437 -14.58 -18.02 0.53
C SER A 437 -14.06 -17.67 1.92
N SER A 438 -12.73 -17.71 2.13
CA SER A 438 -12.04 -17.18 3.31
C SER A 438 -10.51 -17.18 3.09
N VAL A 439 -9.87 -16.02 3.20
CA VAL A 439 -8.40 -15.90 3.26
C VAL A 439 -8.03 -15.29 4.60
N SER A 440 -7.21 -15.98 5.37
CA SER A 440 -6.71 -15.54 6.68
C SER A 440 -5.21 -15.27 6.59
N LEU A 441 -4.81 -14.01 6.82
CA LEU A 441 -3.42 -13.56 6.77
C LEU A 441 -2.98 -13.10 8.17
N THR A 442 -2.07 -13.84 8.81
CA THR A 442 -1.49 -13.51 10.12
C THR A 442 0.02 -13.32 10.00
N ASP A 443 0.53 -12.14 10.32
CA ASP A 443 1.95 -11.75 10.24
C ASP A 443 2.59 -12.01 8.86
N VAL A 444 1.84 -11.72 7.80
CA VAL A 444 2.32 -11.89 6.41
C VAL A 444 3.04 -10.63 5.95
N THR A 445 4.26 -10.80 5.43
CA THR A 445 4.99 -9.74 4.72
C THR A 445 4.73 -9.90 3.23
N CYS A 446 3.98 -8.96 2.64
CA CYS A 446 3.60 -9.01 1.22
C CYS A 446 4.17 -7.80 0.46
N GLY A 447 4.77 -8.03 -0.71
CA GLY A 447 5.19 -6.94 -1.60
C GLY A 447 4.00 -6.21 -2.22
N THR A 448 3.11 -6.97 -2.87
CA THR A 448 1.88 -6.46 -3.50
C THR A 448 0.71 -7.41 -3.24
N LEU A 449 -0.39 -6.89 -2.66
CA LEU A 449 -1.66 -7.60 -2.52
C LEU A 449 -2.70 -6.97 -3.46
N THR A 450 -3.31 -7.78 -4.32
CA THR A 450 -4.46 -7.39 -5.15
C THR A 450 -5.67 -8.21 -4.72
N ASP A 451 -6.68 -7.54 -4.14
CA ASP A 451 -7.96 -8.12 -3.74
C ASP A 451 -9.11 -7.18 -4.16
N PRO A 452 -9.74 -7.41 -5.31
CA PRO A 452 -10.78 -6.57 -5.85
C PRO A 452 -12.14 -6.77 -5.17
N ASP A 453 -12.35 -7.87 -4.45
CA ASP A 453 -13.65 -8.14 -3.78
C ASP A 453 -13.61 -7.90 -2.29
N GLY A 454 -12.41 -7.72 -1.75
CA GLY A 454 -12.18 -7.44 -0.34
C GLY A 454 -12.41 -8.63 0.59
N VAL A 455 -12.23 -9.84 0.08
CA VAL A 455 -12.58 -11.08 0.80
C VAL A 455 -11.51 -11.48 1.84
N ALA A 456 -10.29 -10.92 1.75
CA ALA A 456 -9.24 -11.24 2.71
C ALA A 456 -9.55 -10.67 4.10
N ILE A 457 -9.64 -11.55 5.10
CA ILE A 457 -9.62 -11.16 6.51
C ILE A 457 -8.15 -11.01 6.91
N ILE A 458 -7.72 -9.75 7.06
CA ILE A 458 -6.34 -9.41 7.36
C ILE A 458 -6.23 -9.08 8.84
N THR A 459 -5.62 -9.97 9.65
CA THR A 459 -5.51 -9.75 11.10
C THR A 459 -4.20 -9.05 11.49
N SER A 460 -3.13 -9.26 10.72
CA SER A 460 -1.90 -8.47 10.78
C SER A 460 -1.06 -8.66 9.51
N THR A 461 -0.79 -7.59 8.78
CA THR A 461 0.16 -7.60 7.66
C THR A 461 1.19 -6.49 7.83
N LYS A 462 2.39 -6.74 7.31
CA LYS A 462 3.41 -5.71 7.06
C LYS A 462 3.58 -5.62 5.55
N ALA A 463 2.58 -5.10 4.85
CA ALA A 463 2.67 -4.96 3.39
C ALA A 463 3.26 -3.59 3.05
N LYS A 464 4.20 -3.54 2.08
CA LYS A 464 4.82 -2.28 1.65
C LYS A 464 3.89 -1.42 0.78
N SER A 465 2.88 -2.03 0.15
CA SER A 465 1.88 -1.34 -0.67
C SER A 465 0.58 -2.15 -0.74
N PHE A 466 -0.55 -1.47 -0.61
CA PHE A 466 -1.88 -2.04 -0.81
C PHE A 466 -2.54 -1.40 -2.04
N GLU A 467 -3.06 -2.23 -2.95
CA GLU A 467 -3.91 -1.79 -4.06
C GLU A 467 -5.26 -2.50 -3.98
N ILE A 468 -6.29 -1.76 -3.56
CA ILE A 468 -7.65 -2.26 -3.39
C ILE A 468 -8.49 -1.77 -4.58
N ASN A 469 -9.07 -2.71 -5.33
CA ASN A 469 -9.90 -2.46 -6.53
C ASN A 469 -11.33 -2.99 -6.31
N GLY A 470 -12.09 -2.44 -5.34
CA GLY A 470 -13.37 -3.03 -4.93
C GLY A 470 -14.33 -2.11 -4.16
N THR A 471 -15.62 -2.45 -4.18
CA THR A 471 -16.74 -1.67 -3.61
C THR A 471 -17.14 -2.05 -2.17
N ALA A 472 -16.44 -2.97 -1.49
CA ALA A 472 -17.03 -3.72 -0.37
C ALA A 472 -16.28 -3.71 0.98
N TYR A 473 -15.28 -2.84 1.19
CA TYR A 473 -14.72 -2.67 2.54
C TYR A 473 -15.50 -1.62 3.30
N THR A 474 -15.97 -1.95 4.51
CA THR A 474 -16.34 -0.92 5.47
C THR A 474 -15.08 -0.21 5.95
N PHE A 475 -15.19 1.07 6.30
CA PHE A 475 -14.05 1.86 6.79
C PHE A 475 -13.44 1.24 8.06
N GLU A 476 -14.25 0.66 8.95
CA GLU A 476 -13.77 -0.02 10.16
C GLU A 476 -12.90 -1.25 9.86
N GLU A 477 -13.28 -2.04 8.84
CA GLU A 477 -12.46 -3.16 8.38
C GLU A 477 -11.13 -2.68 7.79
N LEU A 478 -11.16 -1.63 6.97
CA LEU A 478 -9.95 -1.04 6.37
C LEU A 478 -8.98 -0.52 7.43
N MET A 479 -9.51 0.18 8.45
CA MET A 479 -8.72 0.81 9.51
C MET A 479 -8.17 -0.18 10.54
N SER A 480 -8.74 -1.38 10.65
CA SER A 480 -8.20 -2.43 11.52
C SER A 480 -6.87 -3.02 11.00
N VAL A 481 -6.57 -2.82 9.71
CA VAL A 481 -5.45 -3.46 9.01
C VAL A 481 -4.26 -2.51 8.81
N ILE A 482 -4.52 -1.21 8.67
CA ILE A 482 -3.52 -0.20 8.31
C ILE A 482 -2.77 0.28 9.57
N LYS A 483 -1.43 0.21 9.57
CA LYS A 483 -0.58 0.71 10.66
C LYS A 483 0.06 2.05 10.29
N ASP A 484 0.53 2.78 11.31
CA ASP A 484 1.29 4.03 11.13
C ASP A 484 2.49 3.81 10.18
N GLY A 485 2.51 4.54 9.05
CA GLY A 485 3.58 4.50 8.05
C GLY A 485 3.26 3.72 6.77
N ASP A 486 2.11 3.05 6.67
CA ASP A 486 1.71 2.34 5.45
C ASP A 486 1.28 3.32 4.33
N VAL A 487 1.64 3.00 3.08
CA VAL A 487 1.17 3.73 1.87
C VAL A 487 0.04 2.94 1.23
N VAL A 488 -1.19 3.48 1.30
CA VAL A 488 -2.39 2.86 0.74
C VAL A 488 -2.81 3.57 -0.53
N LYS A 489 -2.90 2.84 -1.65
CA LYS A 489 -3.43 3.35 -2.92
C LYS A 489 -4.79 2.72 -3.18
N ILE A 490 -5.85 3.50 -3.05
CA ILE A 490 -7.22 3.06 -3.33
C ILE A 490 -7.54 3.38 -4.79
N VAL A 491 -7.94 2.36 -5.56
CA VAL A 491 -8.32 2.52 -6.97
C VAL A 491 -9.76 2.01 -7.11
N GLY A 492 -10.77 2.86 -6.95
CA GLY A 492 -12.17 2.43 -7.07
C GLY A 492 -13.23 3.40 -6.52
N ASN A 493 -14.50 3.14 -6.84
CA ASN A 493 -15.66 3.84 -6.25
C ASN A 493 -15.87 3.37 -4.81
N VAL A 494 -15.45 4.18 -3.84
CA VAL A 494 -15.74 3.95 -2.43
C VAL A 494 -17.17 4.45 -2.16
N GLY A 495 -18.05 3.58 -1.66
CA GLY A 495 -19.35 3.99 -1.11
C GLY A 495 -19.17 4.95 0.07
N ALA A 496 -20.22 5.69 0.44
CA ALA A 496 -20.20 6.77 1.43
C ALA A 496 -19.25 6.53 2.62
N LEU A 497 -18.33 7.48 2.83
CA LEU A 497 -17.25 7.41 3.80
C LEU A 497 -17.73 7.99 5.14
N ASP A 498 -17.97 7.15 6.14
CA ASP A 498 -18.29 7.59 7.51
C ASP A 498 -17.01 7.62 8.36
N LEU A 499 -16.55 8.81 8.74
CA LEU A 499 -15.27 9.04 9.42
C LEU A 499 -15.52 9.55 10.86
N ASN A 500 -15.42 8.66 11.84
CA ASN A 500 -15.56 8.99 13.28
C ASN A 500 -14.23 8.95 14.07
N THR A 501 -13.06 8.86 13.42
CA THR A 501 -11.75 8.80 14.10
C THR A 501 -10.69 9.71 13.49
N THR A 502 -9.76 10.17 14.35
CA THR A 502 -8.65 11.07 14.00
C THR A 502 -7.45 10.25 13.51
N VAL A 503 -7.27 10.09 12.20
CA VAL A 503 -6.08 9.42 11.63
C VAL A 503 -5.53 10.21 10.44
N ALA A 504 -4.19 10.19 10.34
CA ALA A 504 -3.40 10.85 9.33
C ALA A 504 -3.24 9.96 8.08
N PHE A 505 -3.73 10.35 6.90
CA PHE A 505 -3.49 9.64 5.63
C PHE A 505 -3.39 10.57 4.42
N THR A 506 -2.72 10.10 3.35
CA THR A 506 -2.63 10.80 2.05
C THR A 506 -3.54 10.10 1.04
N ILE A 507 -4.47 10.81 0.40
CA ILE A 507 -5.27 10.27 -0.71
C ILE A 507 -4.86 10.99 -2.01
N ASP A 508 -4.47 10.21 -3.03
CA ASP A 508 -4.19 10.70 -4.38
C ASP A 508 -5.33 10.27 -5.34
N PHE A 509 -6.11 11.25 -5.82
CA PHE A 509 -7.21 11.03 -6.78
C PHE A 509 -6.77 11.41 -8.21
N ASN A 510 -5.75 10.73 -8.74
CA ASN A 510 -5.32 10.95 -10.13
C ASN A 510 -6.22 10.17 -11.12
N GLY A 511 -7.17 10.86 -11.76
CA GLY A 511 -7.67 10.47 -13.10
C GLY A 511 -9.06 9.83 -13.26
N TYR A 512 -9.95 9.83 -12.26
CA TYR A 512 -11.29 9.24 -12.40
C TYR A 512 -12.44 10.12 -11.87
N ASP A 513 -13.62 9.98 -12.48
CA ASP A 513 -14.89 10.60 -12.08
C ASP A 513 -15.38 9.98 -10.76
N VAL A 514 -15.21 10.70 -9.65
CA VAL A 514 -15.85 10.36 -8.37
C VAL A 514 -17.23 11.05 -8.30
N PRO A 515 -18.31 10.34 -7.94
CA PRO A 515 -19.54 10.99 -7.49
C PRO A 515 -19.25 11.81 -6.24
N THR A 516 -19.84 12.99 -6.12
CA THR A 516 -19.65 13.95 -5.02
C THR A 516 -19.60 13.24 -3.65
N PRO A 517 -18.54 13.40 -2.83
CA PRO A 517 -18.53 12.82 -1.49
C PRO A 517 -19.67 13.43 -0.66
N VAL A 518 -20.63 12.60 -0.24
CA VAL A 518 -21.75 12.98 0.64
C VAL A 518 -21.35 12.65 2.08
N PHE A 519 -21.32 13.66 2.94
CA PHE A 519 -21.07 13.47 4.38
C PHE A 519 -22.40 13.33 5.13
N HIS A 520 -22.40 12.61 6.25
CA HIS A 520 -23.56 12.45 7.14
C HIS A 520 -23.48 13.39 8.36
N GLU A 521 -24.64 13.76 8.91
CA GLU A 521 -24.84 14.71 10.02
C GLU A 521 -24.18 14.20 11.33
N GLY A 522 -23.38 15.03 12.02
CA GLY A 522 -22.76 14.72 13.33
C GLY A 522 -21.24 14.48 13.35
N ASN A 523 -20.57 14.45 12.20
CA ASN A 523 -19.15 14.07 12.10
C ASN A 523 -18.18 15.24 12.33
N ARG A 524 -17.00 14.95 12.91
CA ARG A 524 -15.88 15.90 13.10
C ARG A 524 -14.63 15.41 12.37
N LEU A 525 -14.13 16.22 11.43
CA LEU A 525 -12.95 15.90 10.61
C LEU A 525 -11.88 16.99 10.76
N THR A 526 -10.62 16.58 11.00
CA THR A 526 -9.47 17.51 11.14
C THR A 526 -8.33 17.07 10.23
N PHE A 527 -7.90 17.96 9.32
CA PHE A 527 -6.72 17.76 8.48
C PHE A 527 -5.54 18.56 9.06
N LEU A 528 -4.36 17.94 9.22
CA LEU A 528 -3.13 18.61 9.68
C LEU A 528 -2.01 18.33 8.66
N ASN A 529 -1.42 19.35 8.02
CA ASN A 529 -0.30 19.22 7.06
C ASN A 529 -0.58 18.40 5.77
N TYR A 530 -1.72 18.62 5.08
CA TYR A 530 -2.06 17.86 3.86
C TYR A 530 -2.13 18.71 2.59
N LYS A 531 -1.69 18.13 1.47
CA LYS A 531 -1.99 18.67 0.13
C LYS A 531 -3.17 17.91 -0.46
N VAL A 532 -4.29 18.60 -0.66
CA VAL A 532 -5.49 18.05 -1.30
C VAL A 532 -5.62 18.68 -2.69
N SER A 533 -5.57 17.84 -3.73
CA SER A 533 -5.79 18.26 -5.12
C SER A 533 -7.14 17.76 -5.59
N VAL A 534 -8.01 18.66 -6.09
CA VAL A 534 -9.34 18.30 -6.61
C VAL A 534 -9.38 18.61 -8.10
N SER A 535 -9.87 17.67 -8.91
CA SER A 535 -10.08 17.85 -10.34
C SER A 535 -11.19 18.90 -10.61
N SER A 536 -11.07 19.61 -11.73
CA SER A 536 -11.90 20.78 -12.05
C SER A 536 -13.41 20.49 -12.03
N GLY A 537 -14.20 21.40 -11.44
CA GLY A 537 -15.68 21.38 -11.55
C GLY A 537 -16.42 20.62 -10.45
N LYS A 538 -15.77 20.28 -9.34
CA LYS A 538 -16.39 19.59 -8.19
C LYS A 538 -16.38 20.49 -6.94
N ALA A 539 -17.42 20.38 -6.13
CA ALA A 539 -17.54 21.06 -4.84
C ALA A 539 -17.28 20.10 -3.68
N LEU A 540 -16.63 20.58 -2.62
CA LEU A 540 -16.58 19.93 -1.31
C LEU A 540 -17.74 20.46 -0.47
N THR A 541 -18.76 19.64 -0.24
CA THR A 541 -19.91 20.03 0.58
C THR A 541 -19.67 19.64 2.04
N VAL A 542 -19.80 20.57 2.99
CA VAL A 542 -19.76 20.35 4.45
C VAL A 542 -21.20 20.47 4.98
N PRO A 543 -21.92 19.36 5.20
CA PRO A 543 -23.34 19.39 5.58
C PRO A 543 -23.59 20.01 6.96
N ALA A 544 -24.83 20.40 7.22
CA ALA A 544 -25.30 20.80 8.53
C ALA A 544 -24.95 19.73 9.59
N GLY A 545 -24.63 20.17 10.82
CA GLY A 545 -24.24 19.29 11.91
C GLY A 545 -22.82 18.71 11.83
N THR A 546 -22.05 18.99 10.77
CA THR A 546 -20.65 18.54 10.65
C THR A 546 -19.64 19.64 10.98
N THR A 547 -18.45 19.25 11.45
CA THR A 547 -17.32 20.18 11.66
C THR A 547 -16.11 19.75 10.83
N LEU A 548 -15.67 20.61 9.91
CA LEU A 548 -14.44 20.45 9.15
C LEU A 548 -13.38 21.45 9.65
N THR A 549 -12.23 20.97 10.10
CA THR A 549 -11.07 21.80 10.48
C THR A 549 -9.90 21.56 9.52
N LEU A 550 -9.45 22.60 8.83
CA LEU A 550 -8.24 22.61 8.02
C LEU A 550 -7.11 23.26 8.83
N GLY A 551 -6.17 22.44 9.31
CA GLY A 551 -5.04 22.87 10.12
C GLY A 551 -3.90 23.49 9.33
N GLU A 552 -2.86 23.93 10.03
CA GLU A 552 -1.66 24.52 9.43
C GLU A 552 -1.00 23.57 8.42
N GLY A 553 -0.34 24.15 7.41
CA GLY A 553 0.34 23.41 6.35
C GLY A 553 -0.58 22.78 5.29
N CYS A 554 -1.90 22.97 5.38
CA CYS A 554 -2.81 22.45 4.37
C CYS A 554 -2.74 23.27 3.07
N ALA A 555 -2.70 22.60 1.92
CA ALA A 555 -2.80 23.23 0.61
C ALA A 555 -3.95 22.62 -0.19
N LEU A 556 -4.96 23.43 -0.55
CA LEU A 556 -6.04 23.06 -1.46
C LEU A 556 -5.77 23.71 -2.81
N THR A 557 -5.39 22.92 -3.81
CA THR A 557 -5.10 23.43 -5.16
C THR A 557 -6.00 22.74 -6.18
N SER A 558 -6.73 23.52 -6.99
CA SER A 558 -7.43 23.01 -8.17
C SER A 558 -6.64 23.28 -9.44
N THR A 559 -6.55 22.32 -10.36
CA THR A 559 -5.89 22.46 -11.67
C THR A 559 -6.79 23.05 -12.77
N GLY A 560 -8.02 23.51 -12.44
CA GLY A 560 -8.97 24.10 -13.39
C GLY A 560 -9.87 25.19 -12.79
N SER A 561 -11.15 25.23 -13.20
CA SER A 561 -12.13 26.32 -12.98
C SER A 561 -12.57 26.58 -11.52
N GLY A 562 -11.63 26.67 -10.59
CA GLY A 562 -11.85 26.91 -9.16
C GLY A 562 -12.45 25.71 -8.42
N PHE A 563 -12.01 25.53 -7.18
CA PHE A 563 -12.65 24.65 -6.20
C PHE A 563 -13.74 25.42 -5.44
N VAL A 564 -14.88 24.79 -5.16
CA VAL A 564 -15.96 25.37 -4.34
C VAL A 564 -16.08 24.58 -3.04
N ILE A 565 -15.99 25.23 -1.88
CA ILE A 565 -16.38 24.63 -0.60
C ILE A 565 -17.80 25.10 -0.28
N GLU A 566 -18.79 24.20 -0.28
CA GLU A 566 -20.16 24.53 0.11
C GLU A 566 -20.40 24.11 1.56
N SER A 567 -20.44 25.04 2.50
CA SER A 567 -20.69 24.71 3.91
C SER A 567 -22.12 25.06 4.33
N SER A 568 -22.86 24.05 4.79
CA SER A 568 -24.04 24.18 5.67
C SER A 568 -23.71 23.86 7.15
N GLY A 569 -22.50 23.35 7.45
CA GLY A 569 -21.99 23.02 8.79
C GLY A 569 -20.97 24.02 9.35
N THR A 570 -20.07 23.57 10.23
CA THR A 570 -18.96 24.37 10.78
C THR A 570 -17.67 24.12 10.00
N LEU A 571 -17.12 25.14 9.36
CA LEU A 571 -15.83 25.12 8.68
C LEU A 571 -14.82 26.00 9.42
N THR A 572 -13.70 25.45 9.86
CA THR A 572 -12.58 26.21 10.45
C THR A 572 -11.32 26.06 9.61
N ILE A 573 -10.72 27.17 9.19
CA ILE A 573 -9.48 27.22 8.42
C ILE A 573 -8.42 27.93 9.25
N ASN A 574 -7.39 27.21 9.72
CA ASN A 574 -6.38 27.77 10.62
C ASN A 574 -5.23 28.45 9.89
N ALA A 575 -4.66 27.80 8.86
CA ALA A 575 -3.66 28.36 7.95
C ALA A 575 -3.47 27.44 6.73
N GLY A 576 -2.87 27.92 5.64
CA GLY A 576 -2.64 27.11 4.44
C GLY A 576 -2.56 27.93 3.16
N THR A 577 -2.49 27.27 1.99
CA THR A 577 -2.64 27.94 0.67
C THR A 577 -3.85 27.38 -0.07
N TYR A 578 -4.76 28.24 -0.49
CA TYR A 578 -6.08 27.85 -1.02
C TYR A 578 -6.32 28.50 -2.38
N GLY A 579 -6.60 27.68 -3.40
CA GLY A 579 -7.02 28.14 -4.72
C GLY A 579 -8.47 27.79 -5.01
N GLY A 580 -9.40 28.75 -4.83
CA GLY A 580 -10.84 28.52 -5.07
C GLY A 580 -11.77 29.58 -4.45
N THR A 581 -13.06 29.26 -4.45
CA THR A 581 -14.15 30.02 -3.83
C THR A 581 -14.71 29.24 -2.64
N ILE A 582 -14.97 29.90 -1.52
CA ILE A 582 -15.70 29.33 -0.38
C ILE A 582 -17.13 29.86 -0.44
N HIS A 583 -18.09 28.96 -0.48
CA HIS A 583 -19.52 29.23 -0.55
C HIS A 583 -20.20 28.81 0.77
N GLY A 584 -20.66 29.77 1.55
CA GLY A 584 -21.49 29.50 2.73
C GLY A 584 -22.96 29.44 2.36
N SER A 585 -23.61 28.30 2.59
CA SER A 585 -25.07 28.13 2.39
C SER A 585 -25.84 28.08 3.72
N ALA A 586 -25.24 27.60 4.80
CA ALA A 586 -25.73 27.72 6.20
C ALA A 586 -24.56 27.44 7.19
N GLY A 587 -24.63 27.84 8.46
CA GLY A 587 -23.63 27.44 9.46
C GLY A 587 -22.42 28.39 9.63
N THR A 588 -21.36 27.92 10.30
CA THR A 588 -20.28 28.81 10.79
C THR A 588 -18.99 28.59 10.01
N ILE A 589 -18.46 29.62 9.36
CA ILE A 589 -17.15 29.61 8.71
C ILE A 589 -16.20 30.50 9.51
N THR A 590 -15.11 29.93 10.03
CA THR A 590 -14.05 30.65 10.74
C THR A 590 -12.74 30.52 9.96
N ILE A 591 -12.12 31.64 9.59
CA ILE A 591 -10.82 31.69 8.92
C ILE A 591 -9.84 32.41 9.86
N ASN A 592 -8.91 31.67 10.45
CA ASN A 592 -7.90 32.22 11.36
C ASN A 592 -6.62 32.67 10.63
N GLY A 593 -6.38 32.20 9.40
CA GLY A 593 -5.19 32.54 8.62
C GLY A 593 -5.08 31.77 7.29
N GLY A 594 -3.98 31.97 6.57
CA GLY A 594 -3.68 31.33 5.28
C GLY A 594 -3.58 32.30 4.09
N THR A 595 -3.21 31.79 2.92
CA THR A 595 -3.09 32.52 1.66
C THR A 595 -4.13 32.00 0.68
N PHE A 596 -5.07 32.85 0.28
CA PHE A 596 -6.15 32.54 -0.64
C PHE A 596 -5.89 33.22 -1.97
N ARG A 597 -5.69 32.45 -3.04
CA ARG A 597 -5.36 32.97 -4.38
C ARG A 597 -6.34 32.45 -5.40
N GLN A 598 -7.06 33.35 -6.05
CA GLN A 598 -7.88 33.00 -7.21
C GLN A 598 -7.16 33.43 -8.49
N THR A 599 -6.59 32.47 -9.20
CA THR A 599 -5.91 32.69 -10.49
C THR A 599 -6.63 31.89 -11.57
N GLY A 600 -7.46 32.54 -12.39
CA GLY A 600 -8.10 31.90 -13.56
C GLY A 600 -9.44 32.52 -13.96
N THR A 601 -9.74 32.45 -15.27
CA THR A 601 -11.04 32.79 -15.85
C THR A 601 -12.05 31.67 -15.55
N PHE A 602 -13.08 31.96 -14.75
CA PHE A 602 -14.20 31.05 -14.53
C PHE A 602 -15.07 31.00 -15.80
N VAL A 603 -15.22 29.83 -16.44
CA VAL A 603 -15.92 29.68 -17.74
C VAL A 603 -17.43 29.37 -17.59
N HIS A 604 -17.95 29.17 -16.38
CA HIS A 604 -19.39 28.93 -16.18
C HIS A 604 -20.15 30.23 -15.88
N GLY A 605 -20.82 30.79 -16.90
CA GLY A 605 -22.15 31.45 -16.90
C GLY A 605 -22.49 32.62 -15.96
N ASN A 606 -21.86 32.74 -14.81
CA ASN A 606 -21.97 33.85 -13.86
C ASN A 606 -20.56 34.41 -13.62
N ALA A 607 -20.12 35.31 -14.49
CA ALA A 607 -18.90 36.07 -14.31
C ALA A 607 -19.00 36.90 -13.02
N GLY A 608 -18.47 36.40 -11.89
CA GLY A 608 -18.71 37.10 -10.62
C GLY A 608 -18.20 36.48 -9.32
N THR A 609 -17.78 35.21 -9.29
CA THR A 609 -17.52 34.51 -8.02
C THR A 609 -16.39 35.17 -7.20
N PRO A 610 -16.65 35.58 -5.95
CA PRO A 610 -15.62 36.09 -5.03
C PRO A 610 -14.80 34.94 -4.44
N ILE A 611 -13.76 35.27 -3.66
CA ILE A 611 -13.01 34.27 -2.86
C ILE A 611 -13.93 33.75 -1.75
N LEU A 612 -14.69 34.64 -1.11
CA LEU A 612 -15.71 34.31 -0.11
C LEU A 612 -17.09 34.76 -0.61
N TRP A 613 -18.00 33.81 -0.83
CA TRP A 613 -19.37 34.07 -1.27
C TRP A 613 -20.40 33.53 -0.26
N MET A 614 -21.37 34.35 0.12
CA MET A 614 -22.54 33.93 0.91
C MET A 614 -23.80 34.09 0.08
N ASN A 615 -24.62 33.04 -0.05
CA ASN A 615 -25.89 33.12 -0.81
C ASN A 615 -27.13 32.65 -0.02
N ASN A 616 -27.10 32.49 1.32
CA ASN A 616 -28.29 32.01 2.04
C ASN A 616 -28.34 32.34 3.55
N LEU A 617 -29.56 32.16 4.10
CA LEU A 617 -30.20 32.75 5.28
C LEU A 617 -29.52 32.67 6.68
N GLU A 618 -28.51 31.84 6.95
CA GLU A 618 -28.07 31.62 8.36
C GLU A 618 -26.56 31.38 8.54
N ALA A 619 -25.72 31.85 7.61
CA ALA A 619 -24.28 31.68 7.74
C ALA A 619 -23.61 32.78 8.60
N THR A 620 -22.74 32.38 9.53
CA THR A 620 -21.81 33.29 10.25
C THR A 620 -20.41 33.13 9.69
N ILE A 621 -19.80 34.21 9.18
CA ILE A 621 -18.40 34.19 8.73
C ILE A 621 -17.56 35.06 9.65
N THR A 622 -16.52 34.47 10.24
CA THR A 622 -15.49 35.19 11.01
C THR A 622 -14.13 35.03 10.33
N VAL A 623 -13.52 36.13 9.91
CA VAL A 623 -12.15 36.16 9.35
C VAL A 623 -11.23 36.85 10.36
N ASN A 624 -10.42 36.09 11.08
CA ASN A 624 -9.46 36.62 12.06
C ASN A 624 -8.09 36.99 11.44
N GLY A 625 -7.81 36.55 10.21
CA GLY A 625 -6.55 36.82 9.51
C GLY A 625 -6.45 36.12 8.14
N GLY A 626 -5.35 36.35 7.42
CA GLY A 626 -5.06 35.73 6.12
C GLY A 626 -4.62 36.73 5.03
N ASP A 627 -4.15 36.22 3.90
CA ASP A 627 -3.79 36.99 2.70
C ASP A 627 -4.67 36.56 1.53
N PHE A 628 -5.63 37.39 1.15
CA PHE A 628 -6.64 37.14 0.13
C PHE A 628 -6.30 37.94 -1.11
N LYS A 629 -5.90 37.28 -2.19
CA LYS A 629 -5.51 37.93 -3.43
C LYS A 629 -6.33 37.41 -4.61
N LYS A 630 -6.99 38.34 -5.31
CA LYS A 630 -7.76 38.06 -6.53
C LYS A 630 -7.19 38.84 -7.70
N THR A 631 -6.83 38.14 -8.77
CA THR A 631 -6.50 38.78 -10.06
C THR A 631 -7.76 38.73 -10.94
N ALA A 632 -8.48 39.84 -11.02
CA ALA A 632 -9.70 39.96 -11.81
C ALA A 632 -9.37 40.33 -13.27
N THR A 633 -9.87 39.55 -14.23
CA THR A 633 -9.75 39.85 -15.67
C THR A 633 -11.07 40.35 -16.28
N ASP A 634 -12.15 40.41 -15.50
CA ASP A 634 -13.50 40.82 -15.92
C ASP A 634 -14.29 41.37 -14.71
N HIS A 635 -15.53 41.84 -14.95
CA HIS A 635 -16.48 42.51 -14.03
C HIS A 635 -16.78 41.80 -12.67
N ALA A 636 -16.04 40.77 -12.25
CA ALA A 636 -16.16 40.05 -10.98
C ALA A 636 -15.37 40.73 -9.85
N LYS A 637 -16.00 41.73 -9.22
CA LYS A 637 -15.31 42.87 -8.60
C LYS A 637 -14.75 42.71 -7.17
N CYS A 638 -14.63 41.52 -6.55
CA CYS A 638 -14.20 41.50 -5.13
C CYS A 638 -13.67 40.18 -4.55
N CYS A 639 -12.99 40.30 -3.40
CA CYS A 639 -12.55 39.18 -2.55
C CYS A 639 -13.71 38.60 -1.72
N ILE A 640 -14.65 39.42 -1.27
CA ILE A 640 -15.75 39.03 -0.37
C ILE A 640 -17.09 39.61 -0.86
N ILE A 641 -18.13 38.76 -0.97
CA ILE A 641 -19.54 39.17 -1.20
C ILE A 641 -20.46 38.51 -0.18
N GLY A 642 -21.36 39.30 0.42
CA GLY A 642 -22.50 38.81 1.20
C GLY A 642 -23.83 39.08 0.49
N THR A 643 -24.38 38.10 -0.23
CA THR A 643 -25.65 38.26 -0.97
C THR A 643 -26.86 37.74 -0.20
N ASN A 644 -27.98 38.47 -0.35
CA ASN A 644 -29.33 38.33 0.20
C ASN A 644 -29.62 37.11 1.10
N ASP A 645 -29.84 37.37 2.40
CA ASP A 645 -31.12 37.10 3.09
C ASP A 645 -30.99 37.29 4.63
N ALA A 646 -32.14 37.31 5.32
CA ALA A 646 -32.27 37.67 6.73
C ALA A 646 -31.46 36.75 7.68
N ASN A 647 -30.42 37.32 8.32
CA ASN A 647 -29.70 36.85 9.54
C ASN A 647 -28.22 36.44 9.39
N ALA A 648 -27.54 36.81 8.30
CA ALA A 648 -26.09 36.58 8.17
C ALA A 648 -25.24 37.63 8.94
N LEU A 649 -24.31 37.18 9.80
CA LEU A 649 -23.29 38.02 10.45
C LEU A 649 -21.92 37.80 9.78
N MET A 650 -21.28 38.89 9.37
CA MET A 650 -19.89 38.87 8.92
C MET A 650 -19.00 39.71 9.85
N SER A 651 -17.95 39.10 10.37
CA SER A 651 -16.93 39.75 11.21
C SER A 651 -15.54 39.54 10.61
N ILE A 652 -14.88 40.63 10.19
CA ILE A 652 -13.50 40.65 9.68
C ILE A 652 -12.62 41.32 10.73
N LYS A 653 -11.79 40.56 11.43
CA LYS A 653 -10.93 41.04 12.52
C LYS A 653 -9.45 41.23 12.12
N GLY A 654 -9.13 41.08 10.84
CA GLY A 654 -7.75 41.17 10.34
C GLY A 654 -7.58 40.61 8.93
N GLY A 655 -6.33 40.57 8.45
CA GLY A 655 -5.94 40.03 7.14
C GLY A 655 -5.59 41.10 6.09
N ARG A 656 -5.08 40.65 4.94
CA ARG A 656 -4.76 41.46 3.76
C ARG A 656 -5.71 41.04 2.63
N PHE A 657 -6.42 41.99 2.02
CA PHE A 657 -7.37 41.74 0.94
C PHE A 657 -6.97 42.57 -0.28
N GLU A 658 -6.51 41.93 -1.33
CA GLU A 658 -5.92 42.58 -2.50
C GLU A 658 -6.66 42.16 -3.77
N VAL A 659 -7.18 43.15 -4.50
CA VAL A 659 -7.76 42.96 -5.82
C VAL A 659 -6.89 43.64 -6.88
N GLU A 660 -6.35 42.84 -7.77
CA GLU A 660 -5.63 43.29 -8.97
C GLU A 660 -6.58 43.25 -10.17
N GLY A 661 -6.57 44.28 -11.03
CA GLY A 661 -7.31 44.29 -12.30
C GLY A 661 -8.36 45.40 -12.43
N GLU A 662 -8.78 45.64 -13.68
CA GLU A 662 -9.74 46.69 -14.06
C GLU A 662 -11.16 46.33 -13.56
N GLY A 663 -11.48 46.72 -12.33
CA GLY A 663 -12.87 46.87 -11.88
C GLY A 663 -13.15 46.45 -10.45
N GLY A 664 -12.13 46.04 -9.70
CA GLY A 664 -12.28 45.43 -8.39
C GLY A 664 -12.33 46.39 -7.19
N TYR A 665 -12.91 45.89 -6.10
CA TYR A 665 -12.95 46.44 -4.74
C TYR A 665 -12.78 45.28 -3.76
N ALA A 666 -12.07 45.47 -2.65
CA ALA A 666 -11.72 44.36 -1.76
C ALA A 666 -12.94 43.71 -1.09
N VAL A 667 -13.94 44.51 -0.73
CA VAL A 667 -15.15 44.06 -0.03
C VAL A 667 -16.39 44.66 -0.67
N ALA A 668 -17.35 43.81 -1.03
CA ALA A 668 -18.50 44.14 -1.85
C ALA A 668 -19.83 43.72 -1.26
N ASN A 669 -20.81 44.64 -1.31
CA ASN A 669 -22.25 44.33 -1.36
C ASN A 669 -22.73 43.42 -0.22
N PHE A 670 -23.25 44.04 0.85
CA PHE A 670 -23.80 43.32 2.00
C PHE A 670 -25.30 43.53 2.07
N GLN A 671 -26.05 42.45 1.83
CA GLN A 671 -27.49 42.41 1.98
C GLN A 671 -27.89 41.64 3.24
N SER A 672 -27.21 41.89 4.36
CA SER A 672 -27.51 41.20 5.61
C SER A 672 -28.31 42.06 6.57
N ASN A 673 -29.24 41.43 7.27
CA ASN A 673 -30.03 42.05 8.32
C ASN A 673 -29.29 42.15 9.67
N ASP A 674 -28.15 41.48 9.88
CA ASP A 674 -27.51 41.31 11.21
C ASP A 674 -26.19 42.06 11.42
N GLY A 675 -25.78 42.85 10.42
CA GLY A 675 -24.67 43.81 10.54
C GLY A 675 -23.35 43.31 9.97
N LEU A 676 -22.47 44.27 9.68
CA LEU A 676 -21.09 44.07 9.25
C LEU A 676 -20.15 44.60 10.33
N GLU A 677 -19.23 43.76 10.80
CA GLU A 677 -18.14 44.17 11.68
C GLU A 677 -16.81 44.02 10.92
N ILE A 678 -16.07 45.11 10.77
CA ILE A 678 -14.66 45.08 10.38
C ILE A 678 -13.88 45.71 11.53
N THR A 679 -12.89 44.99 12.06
CA THR A 679 -12.03 45.43 13.17
C THR A 679 -10.59 45.03 12.82
N GLY A 680 -9.85 45.85 12.10
CA GLY A 680 -8.51 45.52 11.60
C GLY A 680 -8.44 45.12 10.13
N GLY A 681 -7.22 44.89 9.65
CA GLY A 681 -6.93 44.42 8.28
C GLY A 681 -6.40 45.49 7.33
N THR A 682 -5.93 45.06 6.16
CA THR A 682 -5.44 45.91 5.07
C THR A 682 -6.18 45.56 3.79
N PHE A 683 -6.88 46.52 3.20
CA PHE A 683 -7.63 46.36 1.97
C PHE A 683 -6.93 47.13 0.84
N ILE A 684 -6.71 46.49 -0.29
CA ILE A 684 -5.88 47.01 -1.38
C ILE A 684 -6.68 46.87 -2.68
N SER A 685 -6.86 47.99 -3.39
CA SER A 685 -7.39 47.97 -4.76
C SER A 685 -6.37 48.62 -5.69
N ALA A 686 -5.93 47.85 -6.69
CA ALA A 686 -5.05 48.39 -7.73
C ALA A 686 -5.79 49.33 -8.71
N ASN A 687 -7.13 49.37 -8.66
CA ASN A 687 -7.94 50.18 -9.57
C ASN A 687 -8.22 51.57 -8.97
N THR A 688 -7.73 52.63 -9.61
CA THR A 688 -7.92 54.04 -9.21
C THR A 688 -9.31 54.61 -9.47
N GLU A 689 -10.20 53.88 -10.15
CA GLU A 689 -11.56 54.29 -10.48
C GLU A 689 -12.62 53.73 -9.53
N ASN A 690 -12.36 52.62 -8.84
CA ASN A 690 -13.30 51.96 -7.93
C ASN A 690 -12.91 52.13 -6.46
N PRO A 691 -13.87 52.15 -5.52
CA PRO A 691 -13.56 52.25 -4.11
C PRO A 691 -12.78 51.02 -3.60
N VAL A 692 -12.01 51.15 -2.52
CA VAL A 692 -11.37 49.98 -1.89
C VAL A 692 -12.41 49.13 -1.17
N ILE A 693 -13.34 49.75 -0.45
CA ILE A 693 -14.48 49.10 0.21
C ILE A 693 -15.77 49.68 -0.34
N ARG A 694 -16.68 48.83 -0.82
CA ARG A 694 -18.01 49.24 -1.29
C ARG A 694 -19.11 48.53 -0.50
N ILE A 695 -19.84 49.31 0.29
CA ILE A 695 -21.00 48.86 1.04
C ILE A 695 -22.24 49.32 0.28
N ALA A 696 -22.85 48.41 -0.48
CA ALA A 696 -23.96 48.72 -1.37
C ALA A 696 -25.21 47.88 -1.09
N TYR A 697 -26.38 48.43 -1.44
CA TYR A 697 -27.66 47.73 -1.58
C TYR A 697 -28.19 47.00 -0.34
N MET A 698 -28.08 47.57 0.86
CA MET A 698 -28.73 46.99 2.04
C MET A 698 -30.25 47.11 1.93
N TYR A 699 -30.95 45.98 1.76
CA TYR A 699 -32.41 45.86 1.80
C TYR A 699 -32.83 45.22 3.13
N GLY A 700 -33.83 45.79 3.78
CA GLY A 700 -34.38 45.40 5.06
C GLY A 700 -35.89 45.67 5.05
N THR A 701 -36.67 44.60 5.05
CA THR A 701 -38.12 44.71 5.18
C THR A 701 -38.48 45.30 6.54
N ARG A 702 -38.81 46.60 6.59
CA ARG A 702 -39.43 47.35 7.71
C ARG A 702 -39.25 46.73 9.10
N TYR A 703 -38.10 46.95 9.74
CA TYR A 703 -37.96 46.74 11.18
C TYR A 703 -38.06 48.08 11.93
N THR A 704 -38.89 48.10 12.97
CA THR A 704 -39.24 49.27 13.78
C THR A 704 -38.39 49.43 15.06
N SER A 705 -37.22 48.78 15.15
CA SER A 705 -36.34 48.85 16.32
C SER A 705 -34.94 49.40 15.99
N ASP A 706 -34.55 50.45 16.73
CA ASP A 706 -33.36 51.32 16.57
C ASP A 706 -31.97 50.68 16.78
N THR A 707 -31.78 49.36 16.64
CA THR A 707 -30.53 48.73 17.13
C THR A 707 -30.01 47.61 16.26
N LYS A 708 -29.43 47.95 15.11
CA LYS A 708 -28.38 47.12 14.49
C LYS A 708 -27.24 48.03 14.01
N ALA A 709 -26.13 47.97 14.73
CA ALA A 709 -24.95 48.79 14.49
C ALA A 709 -23.93 47.96 13.70
N SER A 710 -23.60 48.41 12.50
CA SER A 710 -22.42 47.94 11.79
C SER A 710 -21.22 48.80 12.21
N SER A 711 -20.07 48.18 12.47
CA SER A 711 -18.86 48.91 12.87
C SER A 711 -17.67 48.59 11.98
N LEU A 712 -16.93 49.62 11.60
CA LEU A 712 -15.74 49.57 10.76
C LEU A 712 -14.60 50.24 11.54
N LYS A 713 -13.68 49.47 12.12
CA LYS A 713 -12.68 49.92 13.08
C LYS A 713 -11.26 49.50 12.71
N ASP A 714 -10.28 50.36 12.97
CA ASP A 714 -8.85 50.03 13.02
C ASP A 714 -8.25 49.36 11.76
N PHE A 715 -8.76 49.65 10.56
CA PHE A 715 -8.26 49.07 9.31
C PHE A 715 -7.54 50.07 8.40
N THR A 716 -6.77 49.55 7.45
CA THR A 716 -6.06 50.31 6.43
C THR A 716 -6.64 50.04 5.05
N THR A 717 -6.80 51.08 4.22
CA THR A 717 -7.06 50.93 2.77
C THR A 717 -5.88 51.50 1.96
N VAL A 718 -5.56 50.87 0.84
CA VAL A 718 -4.47 51.28 -0.07
C VAL A 718 -4.98 51.29 -1.51
N GLY A 719 -4.81 52.40 -2.22
CA GLY A 719 -5.28 52.58 -3.59
C GLY A 719 -6.77 52.95 -3.69
N GLY A 720 -7.39 52.67 -4.84
CA GLY A 720 -8.81 52.97 -5.08
C GLY A 720 -9.11 54.41 -5.53
N SER A 721 -10.33 54.65 -6.03
CA SER A 721 -10.87 56.00 -6.18
C SER A 721 -11.30 56.57 -4.84
N VAL A 722 -11.92 55.77 -3.98
CA VAL A 722 -12.35 56.21 -2.64
C VAL A 722 -11.98 55.12 -1.64
N GLY A 723 -11.55 55.49 -0.44
CA GLY A 723 -11.31 54.51 0.63
C GLY A 723 -12.56 53.67 0.91
N ILE A 724 -13.70 54.33 1.18
CA ILE A 724 -15.00 53.68 1.40
C ILE A 724 -16.13 54.38 0.66
N LEU A 725 -16.90 53.59 -0.10
CA LEU A 725 -18.17 54.00 -0.70
C LEU A 725 -19.34 53.36 0.05
N PHE A 726 -20.25 54.18 0.56
CA PHE A 726 -21.54 53.78 1.11
C PHE A 726 -22.63 54.08 0.06
N GLU A 727 -23.34 53.06 -0.39
CA GLU A 727 -24.50 53.14 -1.28
C GLU A 727 -25.72 52.52 -0.56
N LEU A 728 -26.37 53.33 0.28
CA LEU A 728 -27.41 52.87 1.19
C LEU A 728 -28.80 53.13 0.63
N LYS A 729 -29.73 52.17 0.78
CA LYS A 729 -31.13 52.32 0.39
C LYS A 729 -32.09 52.45 1.58
N GLU A 730 -31.61 52.21 2.79
CA GLU A 730 -32.44 52.16 4.01
C GLU A 730 -31.74 52.81 5.21
N LYS A 731 -32.47 52.96 6.33
CA LYS A 731 -31.96 53.57 7.56
C LYS A 731 -30.99 52.63 8.27
N TRP A 732 -29.71 52.88 8.11
CA TRP A 732 -28.63 52.16 8.80
C TRP A 732 -27.83 53.09 9.71
N THR A 733 -27.36 52.55 10.84
CA THR A 733 -26.34 53.22 11.66
C THR A 733 -24.99 52.53 11.46
N PHE A 734 -24.02 53.24 10.88
CA PHE A 734 -22.64 52.79 10.77
C PHE A 734 -21.77 53.56 11.76
N THR A 735 -20.89 52.86 12.49
CA THR A 735 -19.80 53.50 13.23
C THR A 735 -18.49 53.19 12.55
N VAL A 736 -17.84 54.19 11.97
CA VAL A 736 -16.48 54.09 11.45
C VAL A 736 -15.53 54.64 12.50
N GLU A 737 -14.42 53.97 12.79
CA GLU A 737 -13.44 54.38 13.81
C GLU A 737 -12.00 54.09 13.37
N ASN A 738 -11.07 55.04 13.54
CA ASN A 738 -9.62 54.83 13.33
C ASN A 738 -9.20 54.21 11.97
N VAL A 739 -9.58 54.81 10.84
CA VAL A 739 -9.27 54.27 9.51
C VAL A 739 -8.08 54.99 8.89
N THR A 740 -7.09 54.23 8.41
CA THR A 740 -5.95 54.78 7.64
C THR A 740 -6.17 54.54 6.15
N VAL A 741 -6.03 55.56 5.31
CA VAL A 741 -6.22 55.43 3.86
C VAL A 741 -5.00 55.99 3.14
N THR A 742 -4.38 55.17 2.30
CA THR A 742 -3.15 55.52 1.58
C THR A 742 -3.45 55.46 0.09
N ASP A 743 -3.00 56.45 -0.69
CA ASP A 743 -3.08 56.46 -2.16
C ASP A 743 -4.51 56.39 -2.76
N ALA A 744 -5.52 56.97 -2.10
CA ALA A 744 -6.87 57.05 -2.67
C ALA A 744 -6.99 58.25 -3.62
N ALA A 745 -7.43 58.01 -4.87
CA ALA A 745 -7.37 59.01 -5.95
C ALA A 745 -8.45 60.10 -5.89
N LYS A 746 -9.58 59.90 -5.20
CA LYS A 746 -10.74 60.82 -5.20
C LYS A 746 -11.33 61.09 -3.82
N GLY A 747 -10.90 60.39 -2.77
CA GLY A 747 -11.36 60.71 -1.42
C GLY A 747 -11.30 59.59 -0.39
N LEU A 748 -11.65 59.94 0.85
CA LEU A 748 -11.65 59.01 1.97
C LEU A 748 -13.03 58.33 2.13
N PHE A 749 -14.10 59.13 2.19
CA PHE A 749 -15.47 58.65 2.29
C PHE A 749 -16.35 59.23 1.18
N HIS A 750 -17.14 58.37 0.54
CA HIS A 750 -18.24 58.79 -0.32
C HIS A 750 -19.53 58.14 0.16
N VAL A 751 -20.55 58.96 0.41
CA VAL A 751 -21.88 58.52 0.82
C VAL A 751 -22.83 58.90 -0.30
N ASP A 752 -23.18 57.91 -1.12
CA ASP A 752 -24.21 58.01 -2.14
C ASP A 752 -25.48 57.33 -1.62
N ASN A 753 -26.64 57.92 -1.86
CA ASN A 753 -27.87 57.41 -1.28
C ASN A 753 -29.08 57.80 -2.12
N TYR A 754 -29.90 56.79 -2.39
CA TYR A 754 -31.01 56.88 -3.30
C TYR A 754 -32.35 57.20 -2.62
N ASP A 755 -32.58 56.88 -1.33
CA ASP A 755 -33.94 57.01 -0.75
C ASP A 755 -34.09 57.03 0.81
N ALA A 756 -33.02 56.92 1.63
CA ALA A 756 -33.15 56.81 3.10
C ALA A 756 -32.40 57.90 3.90
N ASP A 757 -32.56 57.95 5.22
CA ASP A 757 -31.79 58.83 6.13
C ASP A 757 -30.78 57.99 6.93
N PRO A 758 -29.68 57.50 6.30
CA PRO A 758 -28.66 56.74 7.01
C PRO A 758 -27.92 57.64 8.00
N LYS A 759 -27.55 57.07 9.15
CA LYS A 759 -26.73 57.71 10.18
C LYS A 759 -25.33 57.11 10.16
N ILE A 760 -24.36 57.83 9.61
CA ILE A 760 -22.95 57.39 9.62
C ILE A 760 -22.23 58.19 10.71
N VAL A 761 -21.78 57.51 11.76
CA VAL A 761 -20.97 58.08 12.84
C VAL A 761 -19.51 57.76 12.56
N ILE A 762 -18.68 58.78 12.42
CA ILE A 762 -17.24 58.68 12.12
C ILE A 762 -16.48 59.14 13.37
N LYS A 763 -15.56 58.34 13.88
CA LYS A 763 -14.85 58.55 15.16
C LYS A 763 -13.35 58.31 15.07
N GLY A 764 -12.57 58.89 15.96
CA GLY A 764 -11.14 58.57 16.07
C GLY A 764 -10.28 59.14 14.94
N ARG A 765 -9.10 58.56 14.70
CA ARG A 765 -8.08 59.19 13.83
C ARG A 765 -8.11 58.65 12.39
N TYR A 766 -8.12 59.56 11.42
CA TYR A 766 -8.09 59.29 10.00
C TYR A 766 -6.88 59.96 9.38
N THR A 767 -6.01 59.18 8.76
CA THR A 767 -4.87 59.72 8.01
C THR A 767 -5.10 59.41 6.54
N PHE A 768 -4.99 60.42 5.68
CA PHE A 768 -5.04 60.22 4.24
C PHE A 768 -3.89 60.95 3.54
N ALA A 769 -3.31 60.28 2.56
CA ALA A 769 -2.34 60.82 1.63
C ALA A 769 -2.93 60.68 0.23
N SER A 770 -3.27 61.81 -0.40
CA SER A 770 -3.68 61.85 -1.80
C SER A 770 -3.02 63.04 -2.46
N ASP A 771 -2.38 62.81 -3.60
CA ASP A 771 -1.81 63.88 -4.43
C ASP A 771 -2.79 64.35 -5.52
N ALA A 772 -4.05 63.90 -5.48
CA ALA A 772 -5.06 64.34 -6.41
C ALA A 772 -5.67 65.67 -5.95
N ASP A 773 -5.62 66.67 -6.81
CA ASP A 773 -6.11 68.05 -6.57
C ASP A 773 -7.60 68.11 -6.19
N ASP A 774 -8.39 67.07 -6.52
CA ASP A 774 -9.84 67.00 -6.29
C ASP A 774 -10.28 65.97 -5.21
N ALA A 775 -9.36 65.46 -4.39
CA ALA A 775 -9.69 64.43 -3.40
C ALA A 775 -10.56 64.99 -2.26
N ALA A 776 -11.84 64.60 -2.22
CA ALA A 776 -12.74 64.97 -1.12
C ALA A 776 -12.51 64.06 0.09
N MET A 777 -12.23 64.66 1.25
CA MET A 777 -12.18 63.93 2.52
C MET A 777 -13.50 63.21 2.82
N LEU A 778 -14.59 63.90 2.57
CA LEU A 778 -15.93 63.39 2.78
C LEU A 778 -16.82 63.98 1.71
N SER A 779 -17.34 63.13 0.85
CA SER A 779 -18.39 63.49 -0.11
C SER A 779 -19.70 62.90 0.38
N VAL A 780 -20.68 63.74 0.67
CA VAL A 780 -22.03 63.31 1.09
C VAL A 780 -23.03 63.81 0.07
N ALA A 781 -23.54 62.90 -0.76
CA ALA A 781 -24.66 63.22 -1.64
C ALA A 781 -25.94 63.36 -0.80
N ASN A 782 -26.25 62.38 0.05
CA ASN A 782 -27.49 62.34 0.83
C ASN A 782 -27.33 61.55 2.16
N GLY A 783 -28.10 61.91 3.21
CA GLY A 783 -28.08 61.28 4.55
C GLY A 783 -27.46 62.12 5.67
N ARG A 784 -27.33 61.52 6.87
CA ARG A 784 -26.76 62.15 8.07
C ARG A 784 -25.40 61.58 8.43
N VAL A 785 -24.36 62.39 8.35
CA VAL A 785 -23.01 62.04 8.84
C VAL A 785 -22.75 62.78 10.15
N ILE A 786 -22.32 62.08 11.19
CA ILE A 786 -21.91 62.63 12.48
C ILE A 786 -20.42 62.36 12.64
N LEU A 787 -19.62 63.41 12.68
CA LEU A 787 -18.20 63.35 12.97
C LEU A 787 -18.03 63.51 14.48
N ASP A 788 -17.96 62.41 15.23
CA ASP A 788 -17.90 62.36 16.70
C ASP A 788 -16.47 62.04 17.18
N GLY A 789 -15.70 63.06 17.57
CA GLY A 789 -14.30 62.92 17.97
C GLY A 789 -13.36 62.54 16.82
N ALA A 790 -13.80 62.69 15.57
CA ALA A 790 -13.00 62.36 14.39
C ALA A 790 -11.85 63.38 14.20
N THR A 791 -10.61 62.88 14.09
CA THR A 791 -9.44 63.67 13.72
C THR A 791 -9.00 63.29 12.32
N PHE A 792 -9.08 64.22 11.39
CA PHE A 792 -8.68 64.05 10.01
C PHE A 792 -7.29 64.65 9.78
N ILE A 793 -6.35 63.90 9.22
CA ILE A 793 -4.98 64.34 8.95
C ILE A 793 -4.71 64.14 7.46
N ASN A 794 -4.57 65.25 6.72
CA ASN A 794 -4.03 65.21 5.36
C ASN A 794 -2.51 65.32 5.42
N SER A 795 -1.80 64.29 4.96
CA SER A 795 -0.34 64.31 4.89
C SER A 795 0.21 64.80 3.56
N SER A 796 -0.62 65.02 2.53
CA SER A 796 -0.15 65.57 1.25
C SER A 796 0.13 67.07 1.37
N GLU A 797 1.18 67.54 0.69
CA GLU A 797 1.56 68.95 0.65
C GLU A 797 0.65 69.80 -0.24
N ASN A 798 -0.06 69.16 -1.18
CA ASN A 798 -0.75 69.86 -2.27
C ASN A 798 -2.28 69.72 -2.25
N ALA A 799 -2.86 68.72 -1.58
CA ALA A 799 -4.29 68.47 -1.62
C ALA A 799 -5.09 69.28 -0.57
N GLU A 800 -6.15 69.97 -1.00
CA GLU A 800 -7.08 70.61 -0.06
C GLU A 800 -7.99 69.57 0.62
N ALA A 801 -8.09 69.64 1.94
CA ALA A 801 -9.03 68.82 2.71
C ALA A 801 -10.46 69.33 2.48
N THR A 802 -11.18 68.73 1.52
CA THR A 802 -12.51 69.21 1.12
C THR A 802 -13.65 68.31 1.63
N ILE A 803 -14.68 68.91 2.23
CA ILE A 803 -15.97 68.25 2.46
C ILE A 803 -16.95 68.73 1.40
N VAL A 804 -17.46 67.81 0.59
CA VAL A 804 -18.32 68.09 -0.56
C VAL A 804 -19.73 67.58 -0.27
N MET A 805 -20.73 68.45 -0.45
CA MET A 805 -22.14 68.11 -0.33
C MET A 805 -22.86 68.41 -1.63
N THR A 806 -23.35 67.39 -2.34
CA THR A 806 -23.76 67.50 -3.75
C THR A 806 -25.27 67.46 -4.02
N ASP A 807 -26.12 67.00 -3.09
CA ASP A 807 -27.57 66.86 -3.32
C ASP A 807 -28.46 67.53 -2.25
N LYS A 808 -29.79 67.35 -2.31
CA LYS A 808 -30.78 68.32 -1.78
C LYS A 808 -30.91 68.48 -0.26
N THR A 809 -30.42 67.57 0.60
CA THR A 809 -30.46 67.76 2.08
C THR A 809 -29.45 66.92 2.90
N PRO A 810 -28.15 66.78 2.52
CA PRO A 810 -27.19 66.11 3.41
C PRO A 810 -27.00 66.91 4.71
N THR A 811 -26.92 66.22 5.84
CA THR A 811 -26.62 66.82 7.15
C THR A 811 -25.30 66.27 7.66
N VAL A 812 -24.29 67.13 7.77
CA VAL A 812 -23.03 66.79 8.46
C VAL A 812 -23.03 67.49 9.82
N THR A 813 -22.97 66.72 10.90
CA THR A 813 -22.87 67.21 12.28
C THR A 813 -21.45 67.01 12.79
N PHE A 814 -20.81 68.06 13.27
CA PHE A 814 -19.50 67.97 13.92
C PHE A 814 -19.68 67.95 15.44
N GLU A 815 -19.27 66.88 16.09
CA GLU A 815 -19.26 66.69 17.55
C GLU A 815 -17.81 66.43 17.97
N ASN A 816 -17.10 67.41 18.53
CA ASN A 816 -15.69 67.25 18.96
C ASN A 816 -14.69 66.82 17.85
N ALA A 817 -14.99 67.04 16.57
CA ALA A 817 -14.10 66.69 15.46
C ALA A 817 -13.00 67.76 15.21
N MET A 818 -11.86 67.32 14.68
CA MET A 818 -10.70 68.14 14.34
C MET A 818 -10.23 67.80 12.91
N VAL A 819 -9.91 68.81 12.11
CA VAL A 819 -9.27 68.62 10.79
C VAL A 819 -7.91 69.29 10.82
N LEU A 820 -6.86 68.52 10.59
CA LEU A 820 -5.47 68.96 10.47
C LEU A 820 -5.05 68.76 9.00
N ALA A 821 -4.86 69.85 8.27
CA ALA A 821 -4.42 69.81 6.88
C ALA A 821 -3.21 70.74 6.70
N LYS A 822 -2.25 70.33 5.86
CA LYS A 822 -1.01 71.08 5.61
C LYS A 822 -1.26 72.30 4.70
N SER A 823 -2.18 72.16 3.74
CA SER A 823 -2.82 73.24 2.98
C SER A 823 -4.29 73.40 3.42
N GLY A 824 -4.95 74.52 3.12
CA GLY A 824 -6.23 74.93 3.74
C GLY A 824 -7.37 73.89 3.74
N VAL A 825 -8.34 74.07 4.65
CA VAL A 825 -9.57 73.27 4.72
C VAL A 825 -10.70 74.04 4.03
N ALA A 826 -11.32 73.44 3.00
CA ALA A 826 -12.44 74.04 2.28
C ALA A 826 -13.73 73.24 2.49
N CYS A 827 -14.83 73.90 2.85
CA CYS A 827 -16.16 73.30 2.87
C CYS A 827 -16.95 73.84 1.67
N LYS A 828 -17.24 72.99 0.69
CA LYS A 828 -17.97 73.38 -0.53
C LYS A 828 -19.36 72.75 -0.51
N SER A 829 -20.38 73.58 -0.27
CA SER A 829 -21.80 73.18 -0.31
C SER A 829 -22.48 73.82 -1.50
N THR A 830 -23.12 73.02 -2.37
CA THR A 830 -23.99 73.55 -3.43
C THR A 830 -25.45 73.66 -2.97
N THR A 831 -25.91 72.85 -2.00
CA THR A 831 -27.34 72.76 -1.59
C THR A 831 -27.62 72.28 -0.15
N GLY A 832 -26.64 72.21 0.76
CA GLY A 832 -26.82 71.67 2.14
C GLY A 832 -26.44 72.63 3.27
N ALA A 833 -26.96 72.38 4.47
CA ALA A 833 -26.62 73.12 5.69
C ALA A 833 -25.55 72.38 6.51
N VAL A 834 -24.45 73.07 6.82
CA VAL A 834 -23.45 72.59 7.79
C VAL A 834 -23.92 72.99 9.19
N TYR A 835 -24.23 72.01 10.03
CA TYR A 835 -24.62 72.26 11.42
C TYR A 835 -23.46 71.95 12.35
N PHE A 836 -22.94 72.98 13.02
CA PHE A 836 -22.11 72.81 14.20
C PHE A 836 -23.07 72.52 15.38
N GLY A 837 -23.09 71.28 15.85
CA GLY A 837 -24.13 70.81 16.77
C GLY A 837 -24.13 71.53 18.12
N THR A 838 -25.27 72.13 18.49
CA THR A 838 -25.64 72.57 19.85
C THR A 838 -26.85 71.76 20.33
N ALA A 839 -26.69 70.55 20.87
CA ALA A 839 -27.79 69.85 21.55
C ALA A 839 -27.35 68.64 22.39
N CYS A 840 -27.09 68.86 23.69
CA CYS A 840 -27.55 68.02 24.79
C CYS A 840 -27.36 68.77 26.12
N ALA A 841 -28.48 69.11 26.78
CA ALA A 841 -28.65 69.58 28.16
C ALA A 841 -27.60 70.54 28.78
N LYS A 842 -27.99 71.81 28.90
CA LYS A 842 -27.62 72.82 29.93
C LYS A 842 -26.43 72.44 30.85
N LEU A 843 -25.21 72.63 30.38
CA LEU A 843 -24.03 72.89 31.21
C LEU A 843 -23.36 74.16 30.68
N SER A 844 -23.40 75.23 31.49
CA SER A 844 -22.69 76.47 31.22
C SER A 844 -21.18 76.23 31.32
N GLY A 845 -20.42 76.56 30.27
CA GLY A 845 -18.98 76.81 30.40
C GLY A 845 -18.00 75.97 29.56
N VAL A 846 -18.36 75.46 28.38
CA VAL A 846 -17.36 74.86 27.47
C VAL A 846 -17.27 75.64 26.17
N LYS A 847 -16.06 76.13 25.88
CA LYS A 847 -15.68 76.87 24.67
C LYS A 847 -15.37 75.87 23.55
N TYR A 848 -16.00 76.00 22.38
CA TYR A 848 -15.58 75.26 21.18
C TYR A 848 -14.29 75.88 20.62
N LYS A 849 -13.31 75.05 20.27
CA LYS A 849 -12.04 75.48 19.64
C LYS A 849 -11.96 74.90 18.23
N LEU A 850 -12.01 75.75 17.22
CA LEU A 850 -11.58 75.41 15.85
C LEU A 850 -10.08 75.71 15.77
N TRP A 851 -9.24 74.69 15.57
CA TRP A 851 -7.81 74.88 15.35
C TRP A 851 -7.53 74.85 13.85
N MET A 852 -7.02 75.96 13.32
CA MET A 852 -6.40 76.03 12.00
C MET A 852 -4.92 76.36 12.23
N ALA A 853 -4.03 75.40 12.00
CA ALA A 853 -2.60 75.65 12.00
C ALA A 853 -2.13 75.58 10.54
N THR A 854 -1.73 76.72 9.97
CA THR A 854 -1.13 76.80 8.64
C THR A 854 0.37 76.96 8.80
N GLU A 855 1.16 75.96 8.41
CA GLU A 855 2.59 76.16 8.16
C GLU A 855 2.74 76.76 6.75
N GLY A 856 3.09 78.04 6.67
CA GLY A 856 3.71 78.60 5.45
C GLY A 856 2.83 79.01 4.26
N ALA A 857 1.50 79.08 4.37
CA ALA A 857 0.64 79.59 3.28
C ALA A 857 0.24 81.07 3.50
N ALA A 858 0.50 81.94 2.52
CA ALA A 858 0.25 83.39 2.59
C ALA A 858 -1.22 83.82 2.38
N ASP A 859 -2.15 82.90 2.11
CA ASP A 859 -3.56 83.19 1.91
C ASP A 859 -4.42 81.99 2.34
N ALA A 860 -5.07 82.07 3.51
CA ALA A 860 -6.11 81.14 3.93
C ALA A 860 -7.47 81.87 3.93
N SER A 861 -8.46 81.35 3.21
CA SER A 861 -9.82 81.88 3.19
C SER A 861 -10.82 80.86 3.72
N LEU A 862 -11.68 81.27 4.66
CA LEU A 862 -12.81 80.48 5.13
C LEU A 862 -14.09 81.06 4.50
N ASP A 863 -14.72 80.30 3.61
CA ASP A 863 -15.99 80.67 2.96
C ASP A 863 -17.15 80.10 3.79
N VAL A 864 -17.88 80.96 4.51
CA VAL A 864 -18.99 80.55 5.41
C VAL A 864 -20.31 80.80 4.71
N GLY A 865 -20.55 80.07 3.62
CA GLY A 865 -21.75 80.21 2.78
C GLY A 865 -21.75 81.43 1.86
N ALA A 866 -22.78 81.53 1.02
CA ALA A 866 -22.83 82.36 -0.19
C ALA A 866 -22.68 83.90 -0.01
N SER A 867 -22.49 84.41 1.22
CA SER A 867 -22.56 85.85 1.49
C SER A 867 -21.50 86.41 2.45
N VAL A 868 -20.57 85.62 3.02
CA VAL A 868 -19.50 86.14 3.90
C VAL A 868 -18.19 85.36 3.70
N ARG A 869 -17.14 86.06 3.20
CA ARG A 869 -15.76 85.55 3.21
C ARG A 869 -14.96 86.13 4.35
N ALA A 870 -14.27 85.27 5.10
CA ALA A 870 -13.19 85.67 5.99
C ALA A 870 -11.85 85.37 5.29
N LYS A 871 -11.08 86.42 4.98
CA LYS A 871 -9.72 86.29 4.44
C LYS A 871 -8.72 86.62 5.54
N LEU A 872 -7.78 85.72 5.82
CA LEU A 872 -6.61 86.02 6.63
C LEU A 872 -5.49 86.46 5.69
N ASP A 873 -5.12 87.73 5.75
CA ASP A 873 -3.94 88.26 5.05
C ASP A 873 -2.90 88.80 6.06
N SER A 874 -1.79 89.30 5.53
CA SER A 874 -0.71 89.90 6.34
C SER A 874 -1.12 91.04 7.28
N GLN A 875 -2.37 91.53 7.19
CA GLN A 875 -2.94 92.58 8.05
C GLN A 875 -4.02 92.08 9.02
N GLY A 876 -4.31 90.79 9.08
CA GLY A 876 -5.31 90.18 9.97
C GLY A 876 -6.56 89.67 9.24
N ILE A 877 -7.61 89.32 9.98
CA ILE A 877 -8.83 88.74 9.41
C ILE A 877 -9.74 89.86 8.88
N ARG A 878 -9.99 89.89 7.57
CA ARG A 878 -11.03 90.73 6.95
C ARG A 878 -12.26 89.92 6.59
N PHE A 879 -13.43 90.40 7.00
CA PHE A 879 -14.73 89.89 6.55
C PHE A 879 -15.25 90.74 5.40
N THR A 880 -15.60 90.14 4.28
CA THR A 880 -16.24 90.82 3.14
C THR A 880 -17.55 90.13 2.77
N GLY A 881 -18.67 90.86 2.83
CA GLY A 881 -20.02 90.34 2.57
C GLY A 881 -21.16 91.24 3.08
N THR A 882 -22.35 91.16 2.47
CA THR A 882 -23.54 91.93 2.87
C THR A 882 -24.16 91.31 4.13
N ALA A 883 -24.32 92.13 5.19
CA ALA A 883 -24.62 91.69 6.55
C ALA A 883 -25.87 90.80 6.69
N ALA A 884 -25.66 89.52 7.04
CA ALA A 884 -26.59 88.78 7.88
C ALA A 884 -26.25 89.08 9.35
N LYS A 885 -27.24 89.47 10.14
CA LYS A 885 -27.10 89.74 11.59
C LYS A 885 -26.46 88.53 12.29
N LEU A 886 -25.28 88.73 12.89
CA LEU A 886 -24.71 87.86 13.92
C LEU A 886 -25.00 88.49 15.28
N GLU A 887 -26.11 88.14 15.90
CA GLU A 887 -26.38 88.46 17.30
C GLU A 887 -26.10 87.23 18.17
N GLY A 888 -25.21 87.38 19.18
CA GLY A 888 -25.20 86.49 20.34
C GLY A 888 -24.04 85.50 20.54
N ALA A 889 -22.94 85.55 19.78
CA ALA A 889 -21.79 84.66 20.01
C ALA A 889 -20.47 85.44 20.19
N THR A 890 -19.81 85.27 21.34
CA THR A 890 -18.44 85.74 21.57
C THR A 890 -17.48 84.72 20.98
N TYR A 891 -16.93 85.00 19.79
CA TYR A 891 -15.86 84.18 19.21
C TYR A 891 -14.50 84.73 19.68
N GLY A 892 -13.68 83.89 20.30
CA GLY A 892 -12.27 84.17 20.54
C GLY A 892 -11.44 83.43 19.50
N ILE A 893 -10.72 84.15 18.65
CA ILE A 893 -9.73 83.57 17.73
C ILE A 893 -8.35 83.81 18.34
N LEU A 894 -7.65 82.73 18.71
CA LEU A 894 -6.27 82.80 19.19
C LEU A 894 -5.35 82.36 18.05
N ILE A 895 -4.52 83.27 17.54
CA ILE A 895 -3.47 82.98 16.56
C ILE A 895 -2.14 83.01 17.31
N ALA A 896 -1.41 81.89 17.37
CA ALA A 896 -0.07 81.82 17.95
C ALA A 896 0.92 81.28 16.91
N PRO A 897 2.13 81.86 16.79
CA PRO A 897 3.20 81.30 15.96
C PRO A 897 3.64 79.92 16.49
N VAL A 898 3.80 78.95 15.59
CA VAL A 898 4.16 77.55 15.90
C VAL A 898 5.51 77.44 16.63
N ASP A 899 6.43 78.38 16.40
CA ASP A 899 7.78 78.38 16.99
C ASP A 899 7.80 78.50 18.52
N TYR A 900 6.70 78.96 19.16
CA TYR A 900 6.63 79.10 20.62
C TYR A 900 6.06 77.87 21.34
N VAL A 901 5.44 76.94 20.60
CA VAL A 901 4.72 75.78 21.16
C VAL A 901 5.67 74.60 21.44
N ALA A 902 6.83 74.56 20.78
CA ALA A 902 7.80 73.47 20.94
C ALA A 902 8.72 73.60 22.18
N ALA A 903 8.76 74.76 22.87
CA ALA A 903 9.77 75.03 23.90
C ALA A 903 9.26 75.18 25.36
N ALA A 904 7.94 75.21 25.61
CA ALA A 904 7.41 75.40 26.97
C ALA A 904 6.39 74.32 27.36
N GLY A 905 6.80 73.38 28.22
CA GLY A 905 5.89 72.47 28.89
C GLY A 905 4.91 73.24 29.78
N ALA A 906 3.63 73.16 29.44
CA ALA A 906 2.46 73.78 30.08
C ALA A 906 2.38 75.32 30.03
N PHE A 907 1.33 75.82 29.37
CA PHE A 907 0.91 77.23 29.45
C PHE A 907 0.30 77.50 30.84
N THR A 908 1.05 78.14 31.73
CA THR A 908 0.47 78.69 32.97
C THR A 908 -0.23 80.02 32.68
N LYS A 909 -1.19 80.39 33.53
CA LYS A 909 -1.87 81.68 33.44
C LYS A 909 -0.86 82.84 33.47
N GLU A 910 0.21 82.74 34.27
CA GLU A 910 1.28 83.75 34.28
C GLU A 910 1.97 83.92 32.91
N ALA A 911 2.16 82.84 32.15
CA ALA A 911 2.79 82.91 30.83
C ALA A 911 1.87 83.61 29.80
N LEU A 912 0.56 83.39 29.89
CA LEU A 912 -0.43 84.08 29.05
C LEU A 912 -0.54 85.57 29.39
N ASP A 913 -0.59 85.91 30.69
CA ASP A 913 -0.66 87.29 31.16
C ASP A 913 0.64 88.07 30.83
N ALA A 914 1.80 87.41 30.87
CA ALA A 914 3.08 87.99 30.44
C ALA A 914 3.13 88.25 28.92
N PHE A 915 2.58 87.35 28.10
CA PHE A 915 2.47 87.56 26.66
C PHE A 915 1.52 88.72 26.33
N ALA A 916 0.35 88.77 26.98
CA ALA A 916 -0.61 89.86 26.83
C ALA A 916 0.04 91.22 27.17
N THR A 917 0.77 91.28 28.29
CA THR A 917 1.50 92.49 28.71
C THR A 917 2.57 92.90 27.70
N LYS A 918 3.33 91.94 27.14
CA LYS A 918 4.39 92.20 26.16
C LYS A 918 3.85 92.71 24.81
N GLN A 919 2.61 92.37 24.48
CA GLN A 919 1.91 92.84 23.27
C GLN A 919 1.02 94.07 23.51
N GLY A 920 1.07 94.67 24.70
CA GLY A 920 0.27 95.85 25.05
C GLY A 920 -1.22 95.58 25.26
N LEU A 921 -1.60 94.33 25.52
CA LEU A 921 -2.97 93.90 25.80
C LEU A 921 -3.23 93.88 27.32
N SER A 922 -4.45 94.19 27.74
CA SER A 922 -4.85 94.15 29.16
C SER A 922 -4.82 92.73 29.71
N ALA A 923 -4.37 92.54 30.96
CA ALA A 923 -4.41 91.24 31.62
C ALA A 923 -5.84 90.66 31.61
N GLY A 924 -5.99 89.43 31.09
CA GLY A 924 -7.29 88.76 30.91
C GLY A 924 -7.97 88.88 29.53
N SER A 925 -7.35 89.53 28.53
CA SER A 925 -7.92 89.64 27.17
C SER A 925 -7.39 88.63 26.15
N VAL A 926 -6.60 87.63 26.56
CA VAL A 926 -6.10 86.52 25.72
C VAL A 926 -6.76 85.20 26.13
#